data_AF-A0A1Q5IVT0-F1
#
_entry.id   AF-A0A1Q5IVT0-F1
#
_cell.length_a   1.000
_cell.length_b   1.000
_cell.length_c   1.000
_cell.angle_alpha   90.00
_cell.angle_beta   90.00
_cell.angle_gamma   90.00
#
_symmetry.space_group_name_H-M   'P 1'
#
loop_
_entity.id
_entity.type
_entity.pdbx_description
1 polymer ?
#
loop_
_entity_poly.entity_id
_entity_poly.type
_entity_poly.pdbx_seq_one_letter_code
_entity_poly.pdbx_strand_id
1 'polypeptide(L)'
;MRLRKAREGLLKTREQLANGYPYIPGYRIANGASTVADFYMQTNIERARELLELAVHLLESERNDDGRYTPTIEHCRERLELLGPPAHASAAAPGAVPGPVPGAVPGPVPGPGAVSGPASAGLLPQQATGTGTADGPVVAVSAAAAATAVAPASEGTAATAAAAAVDAVAAGGGVAVSVATGGETATAGATAGATATAAAARFPSHMNPTRDWDTLLGDWRSGSPDDDTVRRLVAELGARITELFGKHAPVSSESLLPVLEEDLHELPALLAHASVPGDDAQALHQRAKDARSTCRSEMLSYAKGDTVVDVRVLRRHWLASALWNYAVENHWHSSGYQTLADILGYLQLIQISYRYHEAKREQLLDVTETAVLLALGELRDPELNRVPYVYGWLRHAIGIHLLVGGPDPTAPKELRFNELIQDPRFADRHIYAEYWAVRVLNRWTEENRHRSSVALTLLKLSGWKADQLDRLLDLLYSATGFYGDTGTQEERREALAFWRKAGRDMLATIRMVRVARNPWESGSAAATGFLSMGDQDASVQVSNRLLQGIAAELAPGPQGTMVQGALFAGRPVPTFLALDSFGPVGVLKIDEVAKVRREKENFDRFAEAYLRPVYRASKCVVGSTTIANSSNGDLYQGIFTSYVFRHRDEPKTLRDWVRTADPDALQPVIEEVFMDALGPWLSQAQRTIGDLRGEYPALRPVAFELTSYAPGKNVESELEHFRLPEVAEIFGIEGGLPWQHRTLEYLLDNSALGSSPFAADPAYKSVTNPLWLVAHMAETGRRDPGTEDLFERLLYDRQYGVTTASYLTCICHGDLHGENVLASGPDGRRPDLYVIDFETTHQGHICKDFARLESALWSRTFSWDQEQLQQVRTWFVGSLRGTAMWEPAIPEDADPDVRRVLLCIAKLRAILKGCEQKNWPFGEAEYQWALLASLLPFARYRDHEDQVNRHLPFLLAADVADVLVEHAEGTGAGH
;
A
#
# COMPACT_ATOMS: atom_id res chain seq x y z
N MET A 1 -55.46 -14.27 -21.74
CA MET A 1 -54.33 -13.79 -20.91
C MET A 1 -53.97 -12.32 -21.18
N ARG A 2 -53.58 -11.91 -22.41
CA ARG A 2 -53.10 -10.54 -22.73
C ARG A 2 -54.00 -9.41 -22.20
N LEU A 3 -55.31 -9.44 -22.49
CA LEU A 3 -56.30 -8.45 -22.01
C LEU A 3 -56.32 -8.26 -20.48
N ARG A 4 -56.03 -9.30 -19.69
CA ARG A 4 -55.97 -9.18 -18.23
C ARG A 4 -54.76 -8.33 -17.80
N LYS A 5 -53.58 -8.59 -18.37
CA LYS A 5 -52.37 -7.78 -18.13
C LYS A 5 -52.55 -6.33 -18.60
N ALA A 6 -53.20 -6.12 -19.75
CA ALA A 6 -53.52 -4.78 -20.23
C ALA A 6 -54.46 -4.03 -19.26
N ARG A 7 -55.52 -4.69 -18.76
CA ARG A 7 -56.43 -4.11 -17.75
C ARG A 7 -55.70 -3.79 -16.44
N GLU A 8 -54.85 -4.69 -15.94
CA GLU A 8 -54.06 -4.49 -14.73
C GLU A 8 -53.09 -3.29 -14.88
N GLY A 9 -52.41 -3.16 -16.03
CA GLY A 9 -51.54 -2.02 -16.34
C GLY A 9 -52.27 -0.69 -16.52
N LEU A 10 -53.41 -0.68 -17.21
CA LEU A 10 -54.21 0.54 -17.42
C LEU A 10 -54.89 1.02 -16.12
N LEU A 11 -55.31 0.11 -15.24
CA LEU A 11 -55.82 0.47 -13.91
C LEU A 11 -54.74 1.13 -13.05
N LYS A 12 -53.54 0.53 -12.99
CA LYS A 12 -52.39 1.13 -12.28
C LYS A 12 -51.99 2.49 -12.87
N THR A 13 -52.07 2.64 -14.19
CA THR A 13 -51.80 3.93 -14.86
C THR A 13 -52.84 4.99 -14.48
N ARG A 14 -54.13 4.63 -14.44
CA ARG A 14 -55.21 5.53 -14.00
C ARG A 14 -55.05 5.95 -12.53
N GLU A 15 -54.65 5.03 -11.67
CA GLU A 15 -54.34 5.29 -10.26
C GLU A 15 -53.17 6.28 -10.12
N GLN A 16 -52.11 6.11 -10.91
CA GLN A 16 -50.98 7.04 -10.94
C GLN A 16 -51.37 8.44 -11.46
N LEU A 17 -52.26 8.55 -12.47
CA LEU A 17 -52.79 9.85 -12.90
C LEU A 17 -53.65 10.50 -11.81
N ALA A 18 -54.51 9.73 -11.12
CA ALA A 18 -55.35 10.24 -10.04
C ALA A 18 -54.54 10.71 -8.82
N ASN A 19 -53.40 10.08 -8.57
CA ASN A 19 -52.47 10.43 -7.48
C ASN A 19 -51.45 11.53 -7.88
N GLY A 20 -51.65 12.21 -9.01
CA GLY A 20 -50.88 13.40 -9.39
C GLY A 20 -49.44 13.16 -9.82
N TYR A 21 -49.07 11.94 -10.26
CA TYR A 21 -47.73 11.66 -10.77
C TYR A 21 -47.48 12.48 -12.06
N PRO A 22 -46.49 13.40 -12.09
CA PRO A 22 -46.36 14.40 -13.16
C PRO A 22 -45.83 13.84 -14.48
N TYR A 23 -45.31 12.61 -14.49
CA TYR A 23 -44.82 11.94 -15.70
C TYR A 23 -45.22 10.47 -15.70
N ILE A 24 -46.03 10.08 -16.69
CA ILE A 24 -46.27 8.68 -17.03
C ILE A 24 -45.97 8.49 -18.52
N PRO A 25 -44.97 7.65 -18.88
CA PRO A 25 -44.62 7.41 -20.26
C PRO A 25 -45.81 6.94 -21.11
N GLY A 26 -46.10 7.64 -22.21
CA GLY A 26 -47.22 7.39 -23.12
C GLY A 26 -47.28 5.95 -23.63
N TYR A 27 -46.12 5.30 -23.82
CA TYR A 27 -46.03 3.90 -24.25
C TYR A 27 -46.78 2.92 -23.31
N ARG A 28 -46.93 3.24 -22.01
CA ARG A 28 -47.65 2.39 -21.05
C ARG A 28 -49.15 2.37 -21.32
N ILE A 29 -49.71 3.51 -21.71
CA ILE A 29 -51.11 3.64 -22.12
C ILE A 29 -51.28 3.04 -23.52
N ALA A 30 -50.39 3.37 -24.46
CA ALA A 30 -50.44 2.90 -25.84
C ALA A 30 -50.42 1.37 -25.97
N ASN A 31 -49.50 0.68 -25.27
CA ASN A 31 -49.43 -0.78 -25.28
C ASN A 31 -50.71 -1.43 -24.70
N GLY A 32 -51.33 -0.79 -23.71
CA GLY A 32 -52.62 -1.20 -23.17
C GLY A 32 -53.75 -0.98 -24.18
N ALA A 33 -53.81 0.19 -24.82
CA ALA A 33 -54.82 0.56 -25.81
C ALA A 33 -54.76 -0.34 -27.05
N SER A 34 -53.57 -0.54 -27.63
CA SER A 34 -53.33 -1.46 -28.75
C SER A 34 -53.77 -2.90 -28.43
N THR A 35 -53.37 -3.44 -27.26
CA THR A 35 -53.78 -4.79 -26.80
C THR A 35 -55.30 -4.93 -26.61
N VAL A 36 -56.01 -3.83 -26.33
CA VAL A 36 -57.47 -3.82 -26.17
C VAL A 36 -58.19 -3.56 -27.50
N ALA A 37 -57.59 -2.79 -28.41
CA ALA A 37 -58.10 -2.57 -29.76
C ALA A 37 -58.21 -3.89 -30.55
N ASP A 38 -57.20 -4.77 -30.45
CA ASP A 38 -57.19 -6.12 -31.03
C ASP A 38 -58.48 -6.92 -30.75
N PHE A 39 -59.10 -6.73 -29.58
CA PHE A 39 -60.37 -7.37 -29.19
C PHE A 39 -61.58 -6.62 -29.76
N TYR A 40 -61.52 -5.29 -29.81
CA TYR A 40 -62.58 -4.48 -30.41
C TYR A 40 -62.64 -4.58 -31.93
N MET A 41 -61.55 -4.92 -32.64
CA MET A 41 -61.57 -5.15 -34.10
C MET A 41 -62.61 -6.19 -34.54
N GLN A 42 -63.03 -7.09 -33.64
CA GLN A 42 -64.04 -8.14 -33.90
C GLN A 42 -65.44 -7.80 -33.35
N THR A 43 -65.60 -6.71 -32.59
CA THR A 43 -66.82 -6.45 -31.79
C THR A 43 -67.32 -5.00 -31.81
N ASN A 44 -66.44 -4.01 -32.00
CA ASN A 44 -66.75 -2.60 -32.24
C ASN A 44 -65.58 -1.94 -33.00
N ILE A 45 -65.72 -1.84 -34.33
CA ILE A 45 -64.67 -1.34 -35.23
C ILE A 45 -64.29 0.12 -34.94
N GLU A 46 -65.26 0.97 -34.59
CA GLU A 46 -64.99 2.37 -34.25
C GLU A 46 -64.17 2.49 -32.97
N ARG A 47 -64.52 1.72 -31.93
CA ARG A 47 -63.76 1.69 -30.68
C ARG A 47 -62.38 1.07 -30.84
N ALA A 48 -62.19 0.17 -31.81
CA ALA A 48 -60.87 -0.35 -32.16
C ALA A 48 -59.99 0.73 -32.81
N ARG A 49 -60.56 1.51 -33.74
CA ARG A 49 -59.90 2.64 -34.41
C ARG A 49 -59.41 3.68 -33.40
N GLU A 50 -60.30 4.19 -32.54
CA GLU A 50 -59.96 5.19 -31.51
C GLU A 50 -58.78 4.76 -30.64
N LEU A 51 -58.72 3.47 -30.27
CA LEU A 51 -57.67 2.92 -29.40
C LEU A 51 -56.34 2.71 -30.13
N LEU A 52 -56.35 2.43 -31.44
CA LEU A 52 -55.12 2.35 -32.25
C LEU A 52 -54.59 3.75 -32.58
N GLU A 53 -55.45 4.71 -32.92
CA GLU A 53 -55.07 6.11 -33.17
C GLU A 53 -54.46 6.74 -31.90
N LEU A 54 -55.06 6.51 -30.73
CA LEU A 54 -54.50 6.90 -29.43
C LEU A 54 -53.15 6.21 -29.15
N ALA A 55 -52.99 4.92 -29.51
CA ALA A 55 -51.75 4.21 -29.30
C ALA A 55 -50.61 4.72 -30.21
N VAL A 56 -50.90 5.03 -31.47
CA VAL A 56 -49.94 5.65 -32.41
C VAL A 56 -49.50 7.01 -31.88
N HIS A 57 -50.45 7.89 -31.54
CA HIS A 57 -50.15 9.25 -31.07
C HIS A 57 -49.26 9.26 -29.81
N LEU A 58 -49.56 8.40 -28.83
CA LEU A 58 -48.80 8.27 -27.58
C LEU A 58 -47.46 7.54 -27.70
N LEU A 59 -47.18 6.86 -28.82
CA LEU A 59 -45.87 6.30 -29.12
C LEU A 59 -45.02 7.26 -29.97
N GLU A 60 -45.66 8.07 -30.81
CA GLU A 60 -45.00 9.12 -31.59
C GLU A 60 -44.56 10.29 -30.70
N SER A 61 -45.33 10.64 -29.66
CA SER A 61 -44.91 11.64 -28.64
C SER A 61 -43.74 11.17 -27.75
N GLU A 62 -43.41 9.88 -27.75
CA GLU A 62 -42.33 9.25 -26.97
C GLU A 62 -41.18 8.79 -27.88
N ARG A 63 -41.14 9.22 -29.15
CA ARG A 63 -40.20 8.72 -30.16
C ARG A 63 -38.85 9.47 -30.13
N ASN A 64 -37.87 8.86 -29.47
CA ASN A 64 -36.46 9.21 -29.62
C ASN A 64 -35.87 8.70 -30.94
N ASP A 65 -34.72 9.24 -31.34
CA ASP A 65 -33.99 8.89 -32.58
C ASP A 65 -33.58 7.41 -32.67
N ASP A 66 -33.41 6.73 -31.52
CA ASP A 66 -33.10 5.29 -31.40
C ASP A 66 -34.14 4.36 -32.07
N GLY A 67 -35.28 4.88 -32.54
CA GLY A 67 -36.29 4.14 -33.28
C GLY A 67 -37.05 3.09 -32.45
N ARG A 68 -36.83 3.02 -31.14
CA ARG A 68 -37.27 1.96 -30.21
C ARG A 68 -38.75 1.54 -30.31
N TYR A 69 -39.65 2.47 -30.61
CA TYR A 69 -41.09 2.22 -30.70
C TYR A 69 -41.62 2.03 -32.13
N THR A 70 -40.77 2.19 -33.15
CA THR A 70 -41.15 2.14 -34.58
C THR A 70 -41.91 0.86 -34.93
N PRO A 71 -41.48 -0.36 -34.54
CA PRO A 71 -42.22 -1.60 -34.87
C PRO A 71 -43.62 -1.68 -34.24
N THR A 72 -43.86 -0.98 -33.12
CA THR A 72 -45.18 -0.94 -32.47
C THR A 72 -46.08 0.13 -33.10
N ILE A 73 -45.50 1.25 -33.54
CA ILE A 73 -46.19 2.28 -34.34
C ILE A 73 -46.63 1.69 -35.69
N GLU A 74 -45.71 1.02 -36.39
CA GLU A 74 -45.97 0.33 -37.65
C GLU A 74 -47.08 -0.71 -37.49
N HIS A 75 -46.97 -1.58 -36.47
CA HIS A 75 -48.03 -2.56 -36.18
C HIS A 75 -49.39 -1.90 -35.92
N CYS A 76 -49.46 -0.80 -35.17
CA CYS A 76 -50.74 -0.11 -34.94
C CYS A 76 -51.30 0.55 -36.22
N ARG A 77 -50.44 1.00 -37.14
CA ARG A 77 -50.81 1.55 -38.45
C ARG A 77 -51.33 0.46 -39.41
N GLU A 78 -50.64 -0.68 -39.51
CA GLU A 78 -51.13 -1.87 -40.24
C GLU A 78 -52.54 -2.26 -39.77
N ARG A 79 -52.77 -2.25 -38.45
CA ARG A 79 -54.09 -2.60 -37.86
C ARG A 79 -55.14 -1.53 -38.12
N LEU A 80 -54.78 -0.26 -38.33
CA LEU A 80 -55.69 0.80 -38.76
C LEU A 80 -56.07 0.69 -40.24
N GLU A 81 -55.12 0.38 -41.12
CA GLU A 81 -55.37 0.15 -42.54
C GLU A 81 -56.35 -1.01 -42.77
N LEU A 82 -56.22 -2.09 -41.98
CA LEU A 82 -57.17 -3.21 -41.95
C LEU A 82 -58.60 -2.86 -41.52
N LEU A 83 -58.83 -1.67 -40.93
CA LEU A 83 -60.18 -1.17 -40.60
C LEU A 83 -60.75 -0.23 -41.67
N GLY A 84 -60.00 0.09 -42.74
CA GLY A 84 -60.42 1.00 -43.80
C GLY A 84 -60.58 2.46 -43.35
N PRO A 85 -61.24 3.33 -44.16
CA PRO A 85 -61.56 4.70 -43.77
C PRO A 85 -62.74 4.77 -42.76
N PRO A 86 -62.86 5.85 -41.96
CA PRO A 86 -63.99 6.05 -41.05
C PRO A 86 -65.31 6.26 -41.80
N ALA A 87 -66.43 5.80 -41.21
CA ALA A 87 -67.74 5.70 -41.88
C ALA A 87 -68.44 7.05 -42.16
N HIS A 88 -67.91 8.17 -41.68
CA HIS A 88 -68.54 9.49 -41.77
C HIS A 88 -67.59 10.57 -42.33
N ALA A 89 -67.24 10.44 -43.61
CA ALA A 89 -66.52 11.46 -44.37
C ALA A 89 -67.10 11.61 -45.80
N SER A 90 -68.21 12.35 -45.94
CA SER A 90 -68.77 12.72 -47.25
C SER A 90 -69.60 14.01 -47.18
N ALA A 91 -69.04 15.12 -47.66
CA ALA A 91 -69.78 16.35 -48.03
C ALA A 91 -68.88 17.41 -48.73
N ALA A 92 -68.73 17.33 -50.06
CA ALA A 92 -68.52 18.49 -50.95
C ALA A 92 -68.63 18.05 -52.43
N ALA A 93 -69.27 18.86 -53.27
CA ALA A 93 -69.56 18.63 -54.70
C ALA A 93 -69.27 19.95 -55.49
N PRO A 94 -69.51 20.12 -56.82
CA PRO A 94 -70.24 19.26 -57.78
C PRO A 94 -69.65 19.14 -59.21
N GLY A 95 -70.23 18.26 -60.06
CA GLY A 95 -70.05 18.35 -61.54
C GLY A 95 -70.46 17.14 -62.41
N ALA A 96 -71.59 17.27 -63.14
CA ALA A 96 -71.98 16.52 -64.36
C ALA A 96 -72.33 14.99 -64.29
N VAL A 97 -72.90 14.49 -65.40
CA VAL A 97 -73.71 13.25 -65.65
C VAL A 97 -73.57 12.86 -67.16
N PRO A 98 -73.83 11.63 -67.73
CA PRO A 98 -74.19 10.27 -67.22
C PRO A 98 -73.02 9.23 -67.42
N GLY A 99 -73.04 7.88 -67.21
CA GLY A 99 -74.02 6.76 -67.20
C GLY A 99 -73.85 5.84 -68.46
N PRO A 100 -74.22 4.53 -68.55
CA PRO A 100 -74.63 3.49 -67.55
C PRO A 100 -74.03 2.02 -67.73
N VAL A 101 -74.11 1.16 -66.68
CA VAL A 101 -74.60 -0.30 -66.58
C VAL A 101 -74.37 -1.34 -67.75
N PRO A 102 -74.22 -2.71 -67.59
CA PRO A 102 -74.10 -3.69 -66.44
C PRO A 102 -72.99 -4.82 -66.53
N GLY A 103 -72.91 -5.76 -65.54
CA GLY A 103 -73.07 -7.22 -65.85
C GLY A 103 -72.12 -8.36 -65.34
N ALA A 104 -72.64 -9.26 -64.47
CA ALA A 104 -72.49 -10.75 -64.43
C ALA A 104 -71.18 -11.52 -63.99
N VAL A 105 -71.34 -12.83 -63.69
CA VAL A 105 -70.56 -13.81 -62.84
C VAL A 105 -71.12 -15.27 -63.13
N PRO A 106 -70.58 -16.50 -62.78
CA PRO A 106 -69.42 -17.00 -61.97
C PRO A 106 -68.51 -18.17 -62.52
N GLY A 107 -67.42 -18.53 -61.79
CA GLY A 107 -66.90 -19.91 -61.55
C GLY A 107 -66.08 -20.66 -62.65
N PRO A 108 -65.60 -21.92 -62.44
CA PRO A 108 -65.55 -22.79 -61.23
C PRO A 108 -64.18 -23.55 -60.99
N VAL A 109 -64.20 -24.75 -60.35
CA VAL A 109 -63.14 -25.53 -59.62
C VAL A 109 -62.69 -26.84 -60.37
N PRO A 110 -61.41 -27.35 -60.34
CA PRO A 110 -60.95 -28.45 -59.44
C PRO A 110 -59.41 -28.61 -59.12
N GLY A 111 -59.04 -29.55 -58.21
CA GLY A 111 -57.66 -30.02 -57.85
C GLY A 111 -57.29 -31.42 -58.43
N PRO A 112 -56.51 -32.35 -57.79
CA PRO A 112 -55.87 -32.38 -56.43
C PRO A 112 -54.45 -33.08 -56.30
N GLY A 113 -53.91 -33.25 -55.06
CA GLY A 113 -52.94 -34.32 -54.64
C GLY A 113 -51.52 -33.90 -54.13
N ALA A 114 -50.73 -34.68 -53.35
CA ALA A 114 -50.97 -35.88 -52.52
C ALA A 114 -49.76 -36.31 -51.59
N VAL A 115 -50.02 -36.87 -50.37
CA VAL A 115 -49.19 -37.78 -49.46
C VAL A 115 -47.75 -37.34 -48.99
N SER A 116 -47.06 -37.78 -47.89
CA SER A 116 -47.15 -38.87 -46.86
C SER A 116 -46.46 -38.52 -45.49
N GLY A 117 -46.64 -39.34 -44.42
CA GLY A 117 -45.84 -39.40 -43.15
C GLY A 117 -45.13 -40.76 -42.96
N PRO A 118 -44.93 -41.39 -41.76
CA PRO A 118 -45.21 -40.98 -40.35
C PRO A 118 -44.09 -41.41 -39.31
N ALA A 119 -44.43 -41.76 -38.05
CA ALA A 119 -43.54 -41.83 -36.85
C ALA A 119 -43.26 -43.24 -36.22
N SER A 120 -42.29 -43.33 -35.27
CA SER A 120 -42.09 -44.35 -34.18
C SER A 120 -40.90 -43.93 -33.27
N ALA A 121 -40.62 -44.33 -32.00
CA ALA A 121 -41.18 -45.23 -30.96
C ALA A 121 -40.27 -46.44 -30.56
N GLY A 122 -40.11 -46.74 -29.24
CA GLY A 122 -39.30 -47.86 -28.69
C GLY A 122 -39.34 -47.99 -27.13
N LEU A 123 -39.01 -49.17 -26.55
CA LEU A 123 -39.32 -49.55 -25.15
C LEU A 123 -38.26 -50.44 -24.41
N LEU A 124 -38.46 -50.61 -23.09
CA LEU A 124 -37.78 -51.41 -22.03
C LEU A 124 -37.82 -52.97 -22.25
N PRO A 125 -37.02 -53.87 -21.56
CA PRO A 125 -37.13 -54.15 -20.09
C PRO A 125 -35.98 -54.88 -19.25
N GLN A 126 -36.09 -54.74 -17.91
CA GLN A 126 -35.93 -55.69 -16.75
C GLN A 126 -34.70 -56.63 -16.45
N GLN A 127 -34.23 -56.57 -15.17
CA GLN A 127 -33.91 -57.66 -14.17
C GLN A 127 -32.77 -58.72 -14.42
N ALA A 128 -32.09 -59.38 -13.44
CA ALA A 128 -31.88 -59.18 -11.97
C ALA A 128 -30.81 -60.17 -11.34
N THR A 129 -30.42 -59.94 -10.05
CA THR A 129 -29.90 -60.86 -8.99
C THR A 129 -28.49 -61.52 -9.00
N GLY A 130 -27.82 -61.54 -7.82
CA GLY A 130 -26.76 -62.51 -7.41
C GLY A 130 -25.48 -61.91 -6.75
N THR A 131 -24.71 -62.66 -5.94
CA THR A 131 -24.72 -62.68 -4.44
C THR A 131 -23.45 -63.34 -3.84
N GLY A 132 -22.92 -62.83 -2.71
CA GLY A 132 -21.84 -63.44 -1.87
C GLY A 132 -20.65 -62.46 -1.60
N THR A 133 -20.15 -62.17 -0.37
CA THR A 133 -19.66 -62.95 0.81
C THR A 133 -18.26 -63.57 0.60
N ALA A 134 -17.23 -63.40 1.45
CA ALA A 134 -17.07 -62.68 2.75
C ALA A 134 -15.58 -62.16 2.86
N ASP A 135 -14.90 -61.79 3.98
CA ASP A 135 -15.15 -61.84 5.43
C ASP A 135 -14.23 -60.79 6.18
N GLY A 136 -14.07 -60.87 7.51
CA GLY A 136 -13.20 -60.03 8.37
C GLY A 136 -11.96 -60.76 8.95
N PRO A 137 -11.46 -60.47 10.18
CA PRO A 137 -11.94 -59.50 11.18
C PRO A 137 -10.88 -58.67 11.97
N VAL A 138 -11.37 -57.66 12.71
CA VAL A 138 -11.01 -57.20 14.09
C VAL A 138 -9.56 -57.31 14.64
N VAL A 139 -9.03 -56.19 15.19
CA VAL A 139 -8.49 -56.07 16.57
C VAL A 139 -8.33 -54.58 16.97
N ALA A 140 -8.47 -54.27 18.27
CA ALA A 140 -8.14 -52.96 18.85
C ALA A 140 -7.50 -53.15 20.25
N VAL A 141 -6.41 -52.43 20.55
CA VAL A 141 -5.73 -52.38 21.87
C VAL A 141 -5.19 -50.96 22.10
N SER A 142 -4.95 -50.59 23.36
CA SER A 142 -4.54 -49.26 23.81
C SER A 142 -3.26 -49.29 24.66
N ALA A 143 -2.72 -48.10 24.92
CA ALA A 143 -1.94 -47.71 26.10
C ALA A 143 -0.42 -47.99 26.22
N ALA A 144 0.27 -46.89 26.61
CA ALA A 144 1.25 -46.76 27.70
C ALA A 144 2.72 -47.21 27.55
N ALA A 145 3.59 -46.21 27.83
CA ALA A 145 4.88 -46.31 28.53
C ALA A 145 6.04 -47.07 27.81
N ALA A 146 7.31 -46.98 28.24
CA ALA A 146 7.86 -46.31 29.42
C ALA A 146 9.22 -45.63 29.17
N ALA A 147 9.61 -44.83 30.17
CA ALA A 147 10.86 -44.10 30.33
C ALA A 147 12.17 -44.92 30.21
N THR A 148 13.27 -44.18 30.04
CA THR A 148 14.54 -44.51 30.71
C THR A 148 15.13 -43.23 31.32
N ALA A 149 15.46 -43.26 32.61
CA ALA A 149 16.21 -42.21 33.29
C ALA A 149 17.47 -42.82 33.93
N VAL A 150 18.59 -42.11 33.91
CA VAL A 150 19.83 -42.50 34.60
C VAL A 150 20.47 -41.25 35.23
N ALA A 151 20.84 -41.39 36.50
CA ALA A 151 21.67 -40.51 37.33
C ALA A 151 22.57 -41.46 38.19
N PRO A 152 23.32 -41.04 39.23
CA PRO A 152 23.69 -39.70 39.73
C PRO A 152 25.21 -39.54 40.06
N ALA A 153 25.62 -38.37 40.57
CA ALA A 153 26.76 -38.10 41.50
C ALA A 153 26.83 -36.57 41.74
N SER A 154 26.87 -35.94 42.93
CA SER A 154 27.74 -36.05 44.13
C SER A 154 29.20 -35.65 43.87
N GLU A 155 29.89 -34.80 44.65
CA GLU A 155 29.56 -34.09 45.92
C GLU A 155 30.57 -32.90 46.13
N GLY A 156 30.32 -31.94 47.03
CA GLY A 156 31.23 -30.77 47.19
C GLY A 156 30.89 -29.70 48.25
N THR A 157 31.08 -30.00 49.52
CA THR A 157 30.97 -29.11 50.71
C THR A 157 32.25 -28.27 50.97
N ALA A 158 32.31 -27.15 51.74
CA ALA A 158 31.31 -26.23 52.34
C ALA A 158 32.06 -25.04 53.06
N ALA A 159 31.29 -24.06 53.60
CA ALA A 159 31.66 -23.12 54.69
C ALA A 159 32.75 -22.03 54.39
N THR A 160 32.93 -20.88 55.06
CA THR A 160 32.18 -19.97 56.00
C THR A 160 33.04 -18.68 56.18
N ALA A 161 32.63 -17.49 56.62
CA ALA A 161 31.36 -16.74 56.74
C ALA A 161 31.65 -15.33 57.37
N ALA A 162 30.63 -14.47 57.59
CA ALA A 162 30.64 -13.21 58.36
C ALA A 162 31.37 -11.97 57.75
N ALA A 163 31.00 -10.70 58.01
CA ALA A 163 29.77 -10.06 58.55
C ALA A 163 29.80 -8.51 58.36
N ALA A 164 28.71 -7.82 58.78
CA ALA A 164 28.41 -6.37 58.73
C ALA A 164 28.07 -5.80 57.33
N ALA A 165 26.93 -5.15 57.02
CA ALA A 165 26.00 -4.23 57.75
C ALA A 165 26.57 -2.80 57.91
N VAL A 166 25.82 -1.68 57.84
CA VAL A 166 24.40 -1.30 58.17
C VAL A 166 24.00 -0.10 57.25
N ASP A 167 22.78 0.19 56.75
CA ASP A 167 21.41 -0.40 56.74
C ASP A 167 20.79 -0.15 55.30
N ALA A 168 19.50 0.04 54.93
CA ALA A 168 18.15 0.16 55.54
C ALA A 168 17.10 -0.36 54.49
N VAL A 169 15.83 -0.76 54.74
CA VAL A 169 14.61 -0.16 55.38
C VAL A 169 14.02 1.02 54.57
N ALA A 170 12.79 1.01 53.99
CA ALA A 170 11.61 0.09 53.95
C ALA A 170 10.67 0.56 52.79
N ALA A 171 9.54 -0.05 52.38
CA ALA A 171 8.88 -1.38 52.43
C ALA A 171 7.62 -1.29 51.49
N GLY A 172 6.91 -2.34 51.07
CA GLY A 172 7.05 -3.79 51.24
C GLY A 172 5.73 -4.54 50.90
N GLY A 173 5.79 -5.87 50.71
CA GLY A 173 4.62 -6.76 50.49
C GLY A 173 4.06 -6.78 49.05
N GLY A 174 3.74 -7.92 48.42
CA GLY A 174 4.03 -9.32 48.75
C GLY A 174 2.85 -10.14 49.30
N VAL A 175 2.33 -11.08 48.49
CA VAL A 175 1.72 -12.40 48.85
C VAL A 175 1.43 -13.15 47.53
N ALA A 176 1.52 -14.49 47.54
CA ALA A 176 1.12 -15.34 46.41
C ALA A 176 0.45 -16.63 46.90
N VAL A 177 -0.69 -17.03 46.32
CA VAL A 177 -1.38 -18.32 46.61
C VAL A 177 -2.04 -18.92 45.36
N SER A 178 -1.91 -20.25 45.28
CA SER A 178 -2.50 -21.25 44.36
C SER A 178 -3.92 -21.05 43.79
N VAL A 179 -4.03 -21.29 42.48
CA VAL A 179 -4.96 -22.20 41.75
C VAL A 179 -6.23 -22.71 42.48
N ALA A 180 -7.41 -22.50 41.86
CA ALA A 180 -8.57 -23.40 41.91
C ALA A 180 -9.56 -23.15 40.72
N THR A 181 -10.48 -24.11 40.47
CA THR A 181 -11.32 -24.23 39.26
C THR A 181 -12.76 -23.70 39.38
N GLY A 182 -13.24 -23.02 38.32
CA GLY A 182 -14.59 -23.21 37.73
C GLY A 182 -15.83 -22.58 38.40
N GLY A 183 -16.81 -22.18 37.58
CA GLY A 183 -18.16 -21.76 38.01
C GLY A 183 -18.73 -20.61 37.17
N GLU A 184 -20.00 -20.70 36.76
CA GLU A 184 -20.71 -19.65 36.01
C GLU A 184 -21.50 -18.72 36.96
N THR A 185 -21.47 -17.41 36.71
CA THR A 185 -22.65 -16.50 36.67
C THR A 185 -22.19 -15.06 36.38
N ALA A 186 -23.09 -14.21 35.88
CA ALA A 186 -22.74 -12.87 35.37
C ALA A 186 -23.21 -11.72 36.27
N THR A 187 -22.40 -10.66 36.37
CA THR A 187 -22.85 -9.25 36.43
C THR A 187 -21.67 -8.30 36.15
N ALA A 188 -21.96 -7.02 35.88
CA ALA A 188 -21.01 -6.08 35.29
C ALA A 188 -20.11 -5.35 36.30
N GLY A 189 -18.90 -4.99 35.84
CA GLY A 189 -17.97 -4.05 36.48
C GLY A 189 -16.90 -3.65 35.46
N ALA A 190 -16.65 -2.35 35.28
CA ALA A 190 -15.84 -1.83 34.17
C ALA A 190 -14.49 -1.28 34.63
N THR A 191 -13.42 -1.57 33.88
CA THR A 191 -12.33 -0.64 33.51
C THR A 191 -11.40 -1.31 32.49
N ALA A 192 -11.35 -0.82 31.26
CA ALA A 192 -10.33 -1.19 30.27
C ALA A 192 -10.14 -0.07 29.23
N GLY A 193 -9.29 0.90 29.55
CA GLY A 193 -8.66 1.79 28.58
C GLY A 193 -7.16 1.49 28.49
N ALA A 194 -6.43 1.94 27.47
CA ALA A 194 -6.87 2.72 26.33
C ALA A 194 -5.94 2.54 25.11
N THR A 195 -6.52 2.30 23.93
CA THR A 195 -5.86 2.41 22.60
C THR A 195 -6.84 2.76 21.45
N ALA A 196 -8.13 3.02 21.74
CA ALA A 196 -9.19 3.14 20.72
C ALA A 196 -9.71 4.57 20.49
N THR A 197 -9.10 5.58 21.09
CA THR A 197 -9.69 6.93 21.25
C THR A 197 -9.30 7.96 20.20
N ALA A 198 -8.46 7.63 19.21
CA ALA A 198 -8.05 8.57 18.16
C ALA A 198 -9.17 8.81 17.12
N ALA A 199 -9.68 7.75 16.48
CA ALA A 199 -10.70 7.85 15.43
C ALA A 199 -12.07 8.35 15.95
N ALA A 200 -12.39 8.10 17.22
CA ALA A 200 -13.68 8.49 17.81
C ALA A 200 -13.82 9.99 18.14
N ALA A 201 -12.74 10.77 18.08
CA ALA A 201 -12.67 12.13 18.64
C ALA A 201 -13.01 13.27 17.65
N ARG A 202 -13.36 12.96 16.38
CA ARG A 202 -13.58 13.98 15.33
C ARG A 202 -15.03 14.46 15.16
N PHE A 203 -16.02 13.77 15.74
CA PHE A 203 -17.38 14.29 15.83
C PHE A 203 -17.52 15.26 17.02
N PRO A 204 -18.20 16.41 16.86
CA PRO A 204 -18.40 17.36 17.96
C PRO A 204 -19.23 16.70 19.08
N SER A 205 -18.68 16.68 20.29
CA SER A 205 -19.16 15.89 21.45
C SER A 205 -20.40 16.45 22.16
N HIS A 206 -21.34 16.99 21.38
CA HIS A 206 -22.58 17.65 21.85
C HIS A 206 -23.87 17.09 21.23
N MET A 207 -23.84 15.87 20.68
CA MET A 207 -25.05 15.05 20.51
C MET A 207 -24.82 13.66 21.12
N ASN A 208 -25.64 13.33 22.10
CA ASN A 208 -25.70 12.01 22.72
C ASN A 208 -26.68 11.18 21.87
N PRO A 209 -26.27 10.06 21.23
CA PRO A 209 -27.11 9.36 20.26
C PRO A 209 -28.26 8.63 20.94
N THR A 210 -29.40 9.32 21.08
CA THR A 210 -30.67 8.75 21.52
C THR A 210 -31.35 8.08 20.34
N ARG A 211 -31.62 6.77 20.42
CA ARG A 211 -32.37 5.99 19.42
C ARG A 211 -33.86 6.38 19.37
N ASP A 212 -34.12 7.62 18.98
CA ASP A 212 -35.45 8.24 18.99
C ASP A 212 -35.84 8.69 17.58
N TRP A 213 -35.68 7.76 16.63
CA TRP A 213 -36.00 7.95 15.22
C TRP A 213 -37.48 8.30 15.02
N ASP A 214 -38.37 7.77 15.85
CA ASP A 214 -39.80 8.07 15.80
C ASP A 214 -40.09 9.53 16.19
N THR A 215 -39.41 10.07 17.21
CA THR A 215 -39.53 11.50 17.57
C THR A 215 -38.88 12.40 16.53
N LEU A 216 -37.67 12.09 16.03
CA LEU A 216 -37.01 12.89 14.98
C LEU A 216 -37.81 12.91 13.66
N LEU A 217 -38.45 11.80 13.28
CA LEU A 217 -39.38 11.77 12.16
C LEU A 217 -40.69 12.51 12.47
N GLY A 218 -41.15 12.47 13.73
CA GLY A 218 -42.28 13.26 14.24
C GLY A 218 -42.05 14.78 14.17
N ASP A 219 -40.87 15.25 14.58
CA ASP A 219 -40.48 16.66 14.55
C ASP A 219 -40.45 17.18 13.11
N TRP A 220 -39.83 16.43 12.18
CA TRP A 220 -39.84 16.74 10.74
C TRP A 220 -41.27 16.79 10.15
N ARG A 221 -42.22 16.02 10.69
CA ARG A 221 -43.64 16.07 10.27
C ARG A 221 -44.40 17.27 10.84
N SER A 222 -43.93 17.88 11.94
CA SER A 222 -44.68 18.89 12.69
C SER A 222 -44.64 20.29 12.08
N GLY A 223 -43.73 20.56 11.13
CA GLY A 223 -43.59 21.85 10.46
C GLY A 223 -42.86 21.76 9.12
N SER A 224 -42.34 22.89 8.63
CA SER A 224 -41.20 22.83 7.71
C SER A 224 -40.00 22.23 8.46
N PRO A 225 -39.18 21.35 7.85
CA PRO A 225 -37.99 20.85 8.52
C PRO A 225 -37.13 22.00 9.00
N ASP A 226 -36.74 21.99 10.28
CA ASP A 226 -35.53 22.69 10.66
C ASP A 226 -34.32 21.88 10.17
N ASP A 227 -33.26 22.59 9.79
CA ASP A 227 -32.04 21.93 9.30
C ASP A 227 -31.38 21.08 10.40
N ASP A 228 -31.73 21.29 11.67
CA ASP A 228 -31.19 20.54 12.80
C ASP A 228 -31.72 19.09 12.85
N THR A 229 -33.03 18.89 12.70
CA THR A 229 -33.66 17.55 12.69
C THR A 229 -33.09 16.67 11.58
N VAL A 230 -32.92 17.23 10.37
CA VAL A 230 -32.32 16.50 9.24
C VAL A 230 -30.85 16.19 9.51
N ARG A 231 -30.09 17.13 10.11
CA ARG A 231 -28.68 16.89 10.49
C ARG A 231 -28.54 15.81 11.57
N ARG A 232 -29.45 15.73 12.56
CA ARG A 232 -29.47 14.65 13.57
C ARG A 232 -29.64 13.27 12.96
N LEU A 233 -30.62 13.10 12.05
CA LEU A 233 -30.86 11.83 11.36
C LEU A 233 -29.65 11.39 10.52
N VAL A 234 -28.98 12.34 9.87
CA VAL A 234 -27.75 12.08 9.11
C VAL A 234 -26.56 11.75 10.03
N ALA A 235 -26.45 12.38 11.20
CA ALA A 235 -25.42 12.08 12.19
C ALA A 235 -25.56 10.65 12.78
N GLU A 236 -26.79 10.20 13.06
CA GLU A 236 -27.07 8.82 13.49
C GLU A 236 -26.62 7.78 12.44
N LEU A 237 -26.87 8.03 11.15
CA LEU A 237 -26.35 7.19 10.07
C LEU A 237 -24.82 7.22 10.01
N GLY A 238 -24.21 8.40 10.15
CA GLY A 238 -22.75 8.55 10.19
C GLY A 238 -22.12 7.73 11.30
N ALA A 239 -22.63 7.87 12.53
CA ALA A 239 -22.20 7.09 13.69
C ALA A 239 -22.33 5.58 13.45
N ARG A 240 -23.43 5.12 12.83
CA ARG A 240 -23.64 3.71 12.48
C ARG A 240 -22.65 3.20 11.43
N ILE A 241 -22.30 4.00 10.44
CA ILE A 241 -21.30 3.62 9.43
C ILE A 241 -19.90 3.57 10.07
N THR A 242 -19.53 4.55 10.89
CA THR A 242 -18.25 4.58 11.63
C THR A 242 -18.13 3.41 12.62
N GLU A 243 -19.22 3.02 13.30
CA GLU A 243 -19.27 1.80 14.14
C GLU A 243 -18.93 0.54 13.33
N LEU A 244 -19.58 0.36 12.17
CA LEU A 244 -19.38 -0.79 11.29
C LEU A 244 -17.95 -0.83 10.71
N PHE A 245 -17.41 0.34 10.35
CA PHE A 245 -16.03 0.50 9.86
C PHE A 245 -15.02 0.13 10.94
N GLY A 246 -15.10 0.75 12.12
CA GLY A 246 -14.20 0.45 13.25
C GLY A 246 -14.28 -0.99 13.75
N LYS A 247 -15.43 -1.66 13.58
CA LYS A 247 -15.63 -3.07 13.97
C LYS A 247 -14.94 -4.08 13.04
N HIS A 248 -14.86 -3.81 11.73
CA HIS A 248 -14.40 -4.80 10.74
C HIS A 248 -13.16 -4.40 9.95
N ALA A 249 -12.96 -3.11 9.71
CA ALA A 249 -11.88 -2.54 8.90
C ALA A 249 -11.25 -1.30 9.57
N PRO A 250 -10.84 -1.36 10.86
CA PRO A 250 -10.45 -0.16 11.62
C PRO A 250 -9.27 0.61 11.03
N VAL A 251 -8.35 -0.06 10.32
CA VAL A 251 -7.19 0.59 9.68
C VAL A 251 -7.58 1.15 8.31
N SER A 252 -8.10 0.30 7.43
CA SER A 252 -8.44 0.63 6.03
C SER A 252 -9.71 1.46 5.85
N SER A 253 -10.32 1.93 6.94
CA SER A 253 -11.46 2.87 6.90
C SER A 253 -11.08 4.30 7.27
N GLU A 254 -9.93 4.55 7.89
CA GLU A 254 -9.55 5.92 8.32
C GLU A 254 -9.41 6.89 7.13
N SER A 255 -8.89 6.42 6.00
CA SER A 255 -8.77 7.21 4.76
C SER A 255 -10.12 7.49 4.07
N LEU A 256 -11.16 6.73 4.42
CA LEU A 256 -12.51 6.84 3.87
C LEU A 256 -13.39 7.79 4.70
N LEU A 257 -13.07 8.01 5.98
CA LEU A 257 -13.84 8.90 6.87
C LEU A 257 -14.01 10.32 6.29
N PRO A 258 -12.99 11.01 5.75
CA PRO A 258 -13.17 12.36 5.19
C PRO A 258 -14.12 12.40 3.98
N VAL A 259 -14.18 11.33 3.19
CA VAL A 259 -15.09 11.22 2.02
C VAL A 259 -16.52 10.98 2.49
N LEU A 260 -16.68 10.17 3.54
CA LEU A 260 -17.96 9.94 4.21
C LEU A 260 -18.46 11.22 4.91
N GLU A 261 -17.60 11.96 5.58
CA GLU A 261 -17.90 13.24 6.22
C GLU A 261 -18.33 14.29 5.19
N GLU A 262 -17.65 14.39 4.03
CA GLU A 262 -18.05 15.26 2.91
C GLU A 262 -19.45 14.90 2.38
N ASP A 263 -19.68 13.63 2.02
CA ASP A 263 -20.97 13.20 1.47
C ASP A 263 -22.13 13.30 2.49
N LEU A 264 -21.87 13.05 3.78
CA LEU A 264 -22.85 13.22 4.86
C LEU A 264 -23.15 14.71 5.11
N HIS A 265 -22.13 15.59 5.10
CA HIS A 265 -22.35 17.02 5.27
C HIS A 265 -23.23 17.62 4.16
N GLU A 266 -23.07 17.14 2.93
CA GLU A 266 -23.90 17.52 1.78
C GLU A 266 -25.26 16.78 1.70
N LEU A 267 -25.53 15.76 2.54
CA LEU A 267 -26.75 14.95 2.48
C LEU A 267 -28.04 15.69 2.89
N PRO A 268 -28.07 16.57 3.92
CA PRO A 268 -29.25 17.36 4.26
C PRO A 268 -29.79 18.21 3.10
N ALA A 269 -28.92 18.76 2.24
CA ALA A 269 -29.35 19.54 1.08
C ALA A 269 -30.10 18.70 0.03
N LEU A 270 -29.73 17.43 -0.13
CA LEU A 270 -30.47 16.48 -0.98
C LEU A 270 -31.84 16.14 -0.38
N LEU A 271 -31.94 16.12 0.95
CA LEU A 271 -33.16 15.77 1.69
C LEU A 271 -34.12 16.96 1.88
N ALA A 272 -33.64 18.20 1.85
CA ALA A 272 -34.45 19.42 2.02
C ALA A 272 -35.54 19.60 0.95
N HIS A 273 -35.40 18.97 -0.21
CA HIS A 273 -36.41 18.95 -1.28
C HIS A 273 -37.29 17.69 -1.28
N ALA A 274 -37.05 16.72 -0.39
CA ALA A 274 -37.92 15.58 -0.23
C ALA A 274 -39.17 15.97 0.57
N SER A 275 -40.35 15.57 0.11
CA SER A 275 -41.58 15.71 0.88
C SER A 275 -41.48 14.93 2.20
N VAL A 276 -42.23 15.34 3.22
CA VAL A 276 -42.25 14.67 4.54
C VAL A 276 -42.62 13.18 4.41
N PRO A 277 -41.94 12.23 5.10
CA PRO A 277 -42.31 10.82 5.13
C PRO A 277 -43.54 10.56 6.03
N GLY A 278 -44.49 9.76 5.56
CA GLY A 278 -45.57 9.22 6.40
C GLY A 278 -45.10 8.15 7.38
N ASP A 279 -46.00 7.68 8.26
CA ASP A 279 -45.69 6.67 9.31
C ASP A 279 -45.51 5.23 8.81
N ASP A 280 -45.86 4.91 7.56
CA ASP A 280 -45.74 3.54 7.06
C ASP A 280 -44.28 3.19 6.74
N ALA A 281 -43.76 2.14 7.38
CA ALA A 281 -42.47 1.54 7.05
C ALA A 281 -42.39 1.11 5.57
N GLN A 282 -43.51 0.80 4.91
CA GLN A 282 -43.55 0.60 3.45
C GLN A 282 -43.21 1.88 2.66
N ALA A 283 -43.61 3.06 3.13
CA ALA A 283 -43.32 4.33 2.47
C ALA A 283 -41.85 4.73 2.62
N LEU A 284 -41.27 4.55 3.82
CA LEU A 284 -39.83 4.70 4.04
C LEU A 284 -39.03 3.70 3.19
N HIS A 285 -39.42 2.43 3.19
CA HIS A 285 -38.77 1.40 2.39
C HIS A 285 -38.96 1.60 0.87
N GLN A 286 -40.04 2.26 0.42
CA GLN A 286 -40.21 2.64 -0.98
C GLN A 286 -39.29 3.81 -1.35
N ARG A 287 -39.13 4.83 -0.49
CA ARG A 287 -38.12 5.89 -0.71
C ARG A 287 -36.71 5.34 -0.84
N ALA A 288 -36.35 4.35 -0.01
CA ALA A 288 -35.07 3.66 -0.13
C ALA A 288 -34.93 2.97 -1.51
N LYS A 289 -35.96 2.24 -1.96
CA LYS A 289 -35.98 1.64 -3.32
C LYS A 289 -35.87 2.67 -4.43
N ASP A 290 -36.54 3.81 -4.31
CA ASP A 290 -36.56 4.84 -5.35
C ASP A 290 -35.18 5.50 -5.47
N ALA A 291 -34.56 5.90 -4.35
CA ALA A 291 -33.19 6.41 -4.31
C ALA A 291 -32.19 5.38 -4.89
N ARG A 292 -32.29 4.11 -4.45
CA ARG A 292 -31.48 3.01 -4.99
C ARG A 292 -31.72 2.75 -6.48
N SER A 293 -32.94 2.95 -6.97
CA SER A 293 -33.27 2.73 -8.39
C SER A 293 -32.51 3.71 -9.27
N THR A 294 -32.47 4.98 -8.88
CA THR A 294 -31.66 6.03 -9.54
C THR A 294 -30.17 5.67 -9.51
N CYS A 295 -29.62 5.29 -8.34
CA CYS A 295 -28.23 4.84 -8.26
C CYS A 295 -27.91 3.69 -9.23
N ARG A 296 -28.83 2.72 -9.37
CA ARG A 296 -28.59 1.49 -10.14
C ARG A 296 -28.77 1.66 -11.66
N SER A 297 -29.55 2.63 -12.14
CA SER A 297 -29.56 2.96 -13.57
C SER A 297 -28.26 3.70 -13.94
N GLU A 298 -27.94 4.77 -13.22
CA GLU A 298 -26.82 5.64 -13.59
C GLU A 298 -25.46 4.98 -13.39
N MET A 299 -25.28 4.19 -12.32
CA MET A 299 -24.02 3.45 -12.09
C MET A 299 -23.68 2.49 -13.24
N LEU A 300 -24.68 1.86 -13.87
CA LEU A 300 -24.47 0.95 -15.01
C LEU A 300 -24.14 1.68 -16.32
N SER A 301 -24.51 2.96 -16.44
CA SER A 301 -24.12 3.84 -17.55
C SER A 301 -22.73 4.43 -17.32
N TYR A 302 -22.48 4.98 -16.12
CA TYR A 302 -21.21 5.56 -15.73
C TYR A 302 -20.06 4.54 -15.77
N ALA A 303 -20.31 3.29 -15.31
CA ALA A 303 -19.30 2.23 -15.33
C ALA A 303 -18.85 1.80 -16.75
N LYS A 304 -19.59 2.19 -17.79
CA LYS A 304 -19.25 2.00 -19.22
C LYS A 304 -18.63 3.25 -19.88
N GLY A 305 -18.73 4.41 -19.25
CA GLY A 305 -18.32 5.70 -19.82
C GLY A 305 -19.42 6.43 -20.61
N ASP A 306 -20.68 5.99 -20.51
CA ASP A 306 -21.80 6.50 -21.32
C ASP A 306 -22.37 7.86 -20.83
N THR A 307 -22.01 8.34 -19.63
CA THR A 307 -22.70 9.46 -18.95
C THR A 307 -21.80 10.49 -18.26
N VAL A 308 -22.21 11.76 -18.34
CA VAL A 308 -21.65 12.90 -17.58
C VAL A 308 -22.49 13.13 -16.32
N VAL A 309 -22.59 12.12 -15.46
CA VAL A 309 -23.33 12.19 -14.19
C VAL A 309 -22.35 12.42 -13.04
N ASP A 310 -22.64 13.37 -12.16
CA ASP A 310 -21.84 13.61 -10.95
C ASP A 310 -21.97 12.43 -9.97
N VAL A 311 -20.84 11.74 -9.75
CA VAL A 311 -20.80 10.60 -8.82
C VAL A 311 -21.06 11.04 -7.37
N ARG A 312 -20.74 12.28 -6.97
CA ARG A 312 -21.07 12.78 -5.62
C ARG A 312 -22.58 12.76 -5.37
N VAL A 313 -23.39 13.07 -6.39
CA VAL A 313 -24.86 12.96 -6.31
C VAL A 313 -25.27 11.49 -6.14
N LEU A 314 -24.68 10.57 -6.90
CA LEU A 314 -25.00 9.14 -6.82
C LEU A 314 -24.54 8.50 -5.48
N ARG A 315 -23.40 8.92 -4.91
CA ARG A 315 -22.94 8.52 -3.56
C ARG A 315 -23.96 8.92 -2.50
N ARG A 316 -24.39 10.19 -2.50
CA ARG A 316 -25.40 10.71 -1.57
C ARG A 316 -26.76 10.02 -1.73
N HIS A 317 -27.16 9.60 -2.92
CA HIS A 317 -28.38 8.79 -3.10
C HIS A 317 -28.28 7.38 -2.49
N TRP A 318 -27.09 6.75 -2.46
CA TRP A 318 -26.89 5.52 -1.68
C TRP A 318 -26.96 5.77 -0.18
N LEU A 319 -26.35 6.85 0.33
CA LEU A 319 -26.46 7.24 1.74
C LEU A 319 -27.92 7.56 2.11
N ALA A 320 -28.69 8.20 1.23
CA ALA A 320 -30.13 8.41 1.42
C ALA A 320 -30.90 7.06 1.45
N SER A 321 -30.56 6.09 0.60
CA SER A 321 -31.15 4.75 0.66
C SER A 321 -30.82 4.03 1.97
N ALA A 322 -29.57 4.13 2.43
CA ALA A 322 -29.14 3.59 3.71
C ALA A 322 -29.87 4.26 4.90
N LEU A 323 -30.02 5.59 4.87
CA LEU A 323 -30.78 6.38 5.86
C LEU A 323 -32.22 5.86 5.99
N TRP A 324 -32.91 5.71 4.87
CA TRP A 324 -34.31 5.26 4.87
C TRP A 324 -34.45 3.77 5.27
N ASN A 325 -33.51 2.89 4.91
CA ASN A 325 -33.54 1.51 5.37
C ASN A 325 -33.12 1.35 6.84
N TYR A 326 -32.26 2.22 7.37
CA TYR A 326 -31.89 2.25 8.79
C TYR A 326 -33.07 2.73 9.67
N ALA A 327 -33.83 3.72 9.20
CA ALA A 327 -35.11 4.08 9.82
C ALA A 327 -36.08 2.87 9.84
N VAL A 328 -36.23 2.17 8.71
CA VAL A 328 -37.06 0.95 8.60
C VAL A 328 -36.57 -0.19 9.50
N GLU A 329 -35.27 -0.29 9.77
CA GLU A 329 -34.67 -1.32 10.62
C GLU A 329 -35.22 -1.29 12.05
N ASN A 330 -35.65 -0.13 12.55
CA ASN A 330 -36.30 0.01 13.85
C ASN A 330 -37.69 -0.67 13.89
N HIS A 331 -38.45 -0.62 12.79
CA HIS A 331 -39.77 -1.27 12.68
C HIS A 331 -39.67 -2.73 12.23
N TRP A 332 -38.72 -3.04 11.34
CA TRP A 332 -38.52 -4.35 10.72
C TRP A 332 -37.05 -4.78 10.85
N HIS A 333 -36.58 -5.20 12.03
CA HIS A 333 -35.18 -5.60 12.26
C HIS A 333 -34.58 -6.58 11.22
N SER A 334 -35.43 -7.36 10.54
CA SER A 334 -35.02 -8.21 9.41
C SER A 334 -34.58 -7.47 8.14
N SER A 335 -34.64 -6.13 8.08
CA SER A 335 -34.23 -5.30 6.93
C SER A 335 -32.78 -4.81 6.98
N GLY A 336 -32.04 -4.98 8.09
CA GLY A 336 -30.69 -4.39 8.22
C GLY A 336 -29.66 -4.84 7.18
N TYR A 337 -29.88 -6.00 6.54
CA TYR A 337 -29.10 -6.43 5.37
C TYR A 337 -29.23 -5.48 4.17
N GLN A 338 -30.30 -4.69 4.09
CA GLN A 338 -30.47 -3.65 3.06
C GLN A 338 -29.74 -2.35 3.42
N THR A 339 -29.71 -1.96 4.70
CA THR A 339 -28.85 -0.89 5.21
C THR A 339 -27.38 -1.16 4.83
N LEU A 340 -26.92 -2.38 5.10
CA LEU A 340 -25.58 -2.86 4.72
C LEU A 340 -25.38 -2.93 3.20
N ALA A 341 -26.36 -3.41 2.43
CA ALA A 341 -26.26 -3.45 0.97
C ALA A 341 -26.20 -2.04 0.34
N ASP A 342 -26.80 -1.03 0.97
CA ASP A 342 -26.72 0.36 0.51
C ASP A 342 -25.37 1.00 0.85
N ILE A 343 -24.80 0.72 2.03
CA ILE A 343 -23.43 1.10 2.40
C ILE A 343 -22.42 0.45 1.44
N LEU A 344 -22.60 -0.82 1.07
CA LEU A 344 -21.77 -1.48 0.05
C LEU A 344 -21.95 -0.87 -1.34
N GLY A 345 -23.15 -0.37 -1.68
CA GLY A 345 -23.41 0.36 -2.93
C GLY A 345 -22.70 1.73 -2.97
N TYR A 346 -22.67 2.43 -1.84
CA TYR A 346 -21.88 3.65 -1.63
C TYR A 346 -20.38 3.40 -1.85
N LEU A 347 -19.82 2.39 -1.17
CA LEU A 347 -18.41 2.00 -1.32
C LEU A 347 -18.10 1.55 -2.76
N GLN A 348 -19.03 0.85 -3.43
CA GLN A 348 -18.87 0.45 -4.81
C GLN A 348 -18.75 1.65 -5.77
N LEU A 349 -19.45 2.77 -5.54
CA LEU A 349 -19.27 3.98 -6.36
C LEU A 349 -17.90 4.63 -6.17
N ILE A 350 -17.40 4.70 -4.93
CA ILE A 350 -16.04 5.18 -4.64
C ILE A 350 -15.03 4.32 -5.41
N GLN A 351 -15.15 2.99 -5.33
CA GLN A 351 -14.30 2.07 -6.10
C GLN A 351 -14.39 2.29 -7.63
N ILE A 352 -15.60 2.41 -8.20
CA ILE A 352 -15.79 2.64 -9.65
C ILE A 352 -15.18 3.97 -10.09
N SER A 353 -15.16 4.97 -9.21
CA SER A 353 -14.61 6.30 -9.47
C SER A 353 -13.09 6.36 -9.30
N TYR A 354 -12.51 5.54 -8.41
CA TYR A 354 -11.07 5.56 -8.14
C TYR A 354 -10.29 4.51 -8.95
N ARG A 355 -10.94 3.48 -9.50
CA ARG A 355 -10.26 2.35 -10.21
C ARG A 355 -9.35 2.73 -11.38
N TYR A 356 -9.48 3.92 -11.96
CA TYR A 356 -8.59 4.41 -13.03
C TYR A 356 -7.79 5.67 -12.63
N HIS A 357 -7.86 6.08 -11.36
CA HIS A 357 -7.21 7.29 -10.84
C HIS A 357 -6.02 6.91 -9.97
N GLU A 358 -4.82 7.15 -10.50
CA GLU A 358 -3.54 6.83 -9.84
C GLU A 358 -3.39 7.53 -8.48
N ALA A 359 -3.68 8.84 -8.40
CA ALA A 359 -3.71 9.62 -7.16
C ALA A 359 -4.89 9.30 -6.20
N LYS A 360 -5.59 8.18 -6.42
CA LYS A 360 -6.61 7.61 -5.52
C LYS A 360 -6.42 6.11 -5.26
N ARG A 361 -5.19 5.61 -5.46
CA ARG A 361 -4.82 4.22 -5.24
C ARG A 361 -5.08 3.73 -3.81
N GLU A 362 -4.68 4.52 -2.81
CA GLU A 362 -4.76 4.08 -1.41
C GLU A 362 -6.22 3.98 -0.98
N GLN A 363 -7.02 5.01 -1.28
CA GLN A 363 -8.46 4.96 -1.04
C GLN A 363 -9.18 3.89 -1.90
N LEU A 364 -8.57 3.42 -3.01
CA LEU A 364 -9.07 2.29 -3.80
C LEU A 364 -8.75 0.92 -3.15
N LEU A 365 -7.56 0.75 -2.57
CA LEU A 365 -7.21 -0.44 -1.80
C LEU A 365 -8.03 -0.51 -0.51
N ASP A 366 -8.15 0.62 0.19
CA ASP A 366 -8.92 0.78 1.42
C ASP A 366 -10.42 0.54 1.23
N VAL A 367 -11.03 1.10 0.17
CA VAL A 367 -12.45 0.87 -0.11
C VAL A 367 -12.73 -0.58 -0.53
N THR A 368 -11.81 -1.22 -1.25
CA THR A 368 -11.98 -2.63 -1.66
C THR A 368 -11.82 -3.58 -0.48
N GLU A 369 -10.87 -3.32 0.42
CA GLU A 369 -10.70 -4.08 1.65
C GLU A 369 -11.87 -3.86 2.62
N THR A 370 -12.26 -2.61 2.88
CA THR A 370 -13.40 -2.27 3.74
C THR A 370 -14.70 -2.90 3.25
N ALA A 371 -14.99 -2.84 1.94
CA ALA A 371 -16.19 -3.45 1.38
C ALA A 371 -16.21 -4.99 1.53
N VAL A 372 -15.07 -5.66 1.34
CA VAL A 372 -14.96 -7.13 1.47
C VAL A 372 -15.06 -7.55 2.94
N LEU A 373 -14.33 -6.88 3.84
CA LEU A 373 -14.35 -7.18 5.28
C LEU A 373 -15.75 -6.96 5.88
N LEU A 374 -16.41 -5.84 5.56
CA LEU A 374 -17.76 -5.53 6.03
C LEU A 374 -18.79 -6.57 5.56
N ALA A 375 -18.74 -6.96 4.27
CA ALA A 375 -19.68 -7.94 3.73
C ALA A 375 -19.44 -9.36 4.26
N LEU A 376 -18.19 -9.77 4.45
CA LEU A 376 -17.85 -11.06 5.06
C LEU A 376 -18.11 -11.08 6.58
N GLY A 377 -18.14 -9.90 7.23
CA GLY A 377 -18.31 -9.72 8.67
C GLY A 377 -19.76 -9.62 9.14
N GLU A 378 -20.64 -8.93 8.39
CA GLU A 378 -22.05 -8.74 8.78
C GLU A 378 -23.03 -9.59 7.96
N LEU A 379 -22.98 -9.53 6.63
CA LEU A 379 -23.97 -10.20 5.76
C LEU A 379 -23.77 -11.71 5.76
N ARG A 380 -24.82 -12.49 5.99
CA ARG A 380 -24.83 -13.96 5.91
C ARG A 380 -25.25 -14.44 4.51
N ASP A 381 -24.99 -15.69 4.19
CA ASP A 381 -25.32 -16.22 2.84
C ASP A 381 -26.83 -16.15 2.50
N PRO A 382 -27.78 -16.40 3.43
CA PRO A 382 -29.20 -16.17 3.18
C PRO A 382 -29.58 -14.70 2.92
N GLU A 383 -28.74 -13.75 3.34
CA GLU A 383 -28.93 -12.31 3.12
C GLU A 383 -28.27 -11.85 1.81
N LEU A 384 -27.05 -12.30 1.51
CA LEU A 384 -26.41 -12.11 0.20
C LEU A 384 -27.30 -12.63 -0.95
N ASN A 385 -27.96 -13.77 -0.76
CA ASN A 385 -28.94 -14.30 -1.72
C ASN A 385 -30.19 -13.41 -1.92
N ARG A 386 -30.50 -12.49 -0.97
CA ARG A 386 -31.56 -11.48 -1.11
C ARG A 386 -31.08 -10.19 -1.81
N VAL A 387 -29.78 -9.95 -1.84
CA VAL A 387 -29.13 -8.82 -2.54
C VAL A 387 -28.09 -9.30 -3.56
N PRO A 388 -28.47 -10.14 -4.54
CA PRO A 388 -27.52 -10.91 -5.35
C PRO A 388 -26.54 -10.07 -6.21
N TYR A 389 -26.80 -8.77 -6.38
CA TYR A 389 -25.88 -7.84 -7.02
C TYR A 389 -24.59 -7.59 -6.20
N VAL A 390 -24.64 -7.77 -4.88
CA VAL A 390 -23.48 -7.64 -3.98
C VAL A 390 -22.39 -8.68 -4.30
N TYR A 391 -22.75 -9.87 -4.82
CA TYR A 391 -21.76 -10.85 -5.30
C TYR A 391 -20.86 -10.29 -6.40
N GLY A 392 -21.43 -9.54 -7.36
CA GLY A 392 -20.67 -8.91 -8.44
C GLY A 392 -19.71 -7.84 -7.91
N TRP A 393 -20.19 -7.01 -6.98
CA TRP A 393 -19.40 -5.97 -6.34
C TRP A 393 -18.21 -6.52 -5.55
N LEU A 394 -18.42 -7.60 -4.78
CA LEU A 394 -17.35 -8.22 -3.99
C LEU A 394 -16.30 -8.91 -4.87
N ARG A 395 -16.70 -9.56 -5.97
CA ARG A 395 -15.75 -10.09 -6.97
C ARG A 395 -14.96 -9.00 -7.66
N HIS A 396 -15.59 -7.86 -7.96
CA HIS A 396 -14.93 -6.66 -8.50
C HIS A 396 -13.96 -6.03 -7.48
N ALA A 397 -14.32 -5.95 -6.21
CA ALA A 397 -13.44 -5.49 -5.12
C ALA A 397 -12.20 -6.38 -4.96
N ILE A 398 -12.39 -7.69 -4.83
CA ILE A 398 -11.28 -8.66 -4.73
C ILE A 398 -10.41 -8.64 -6.01
N GLY A 399 -11.04 -8.54 -7.19
CA GLY A 399 -10.34 -8.49 -8.47
C GLY A 399 -9.47 -7.24 -8.64
N ILE A 400 -9.95 -6.08 -8.17
CA ILE A 400 -9.12 -4.86 -8.13
C ILE A 400 -8.00 -4.97 -7.09
N HIS A 401 -8.28 -5.46 -5.88
CA HIS A 401 -7.26 -5.56 -4.83
C HIS A 401 -6.12 -6.52 -5.24
N LEU A 402 -6.44 -7.65 -5.88
CA LEU A 402 -5.45 -8.59 -6.46
C LEU A 402 -4.61 -7.97 -7.59
N LEU A 403 -5.13 -7.00 -8.34
CA LEU A 403 -4.40 -6.34 -9.44
C LEU A 403 -3.65 -5.08 -9.01
N VAL A 404 -4.11 -4.35 -7.98
CA VAL A 404 -3.52 -3.06 -7.55
C VAL A 404 -2.56 -3.22 -6.36
N GLY A 405 -2.76 -4.24 -5.52
CA GLY A 405 -1.95 -4.54 -4.33
C GLY A 405 -1.62 -6.03 -4.15
N GLY A 406 -1.71 -6.81 -5.23
CA GLY A 406 -1.24 -8.20 -5.28
C GLY A 406 0.25 -8.32 -5.64
N PRO A 407 0.69 -9.48 -6.17
CA PRO A 407 2.11 -9.75 -6.43
C PRO A 407 2.71 -8.95 -7.59
N ASP A 408 1.95 -8.70 -8.65
CA ASP A 408 2.34 -7.88 -9.80
C ASP A 408 1.43 -6.63 -9.86
N PRO A 409 1.64 -5.63 -8.99
CA PRO A 409 0.75 -4.49 -8.86
C PRO A 409 0.74 -3.61 -10.12
N THR A 410 -0.46 -3.39 -10.65
CA THR A 410 -0.73 -2.56 -11.83
C THR A 410 -1.24 -1.18 -11.39
N ALA A 411 -0.74 -0.11 -12.00
CA ALA A 411 -1.24 1.24 -11.74
C ALA A 411 -2.74 1.35 -12.13
N PRO A 412 -3.60 2.05 -11.35
CA PRO A 412 -5.03 2.14 -11.63
C PRO A 412 -5.36 2.50 -13.09
N LYS A 413 -4.66 3.47 -13.68
CA LYS A 413 -4.79 3.93 -15.07
C LYS A 413 -4.57 2.83 -16.14
N GLU A 414 -3.81 1.79 -15.80
CA GLU A 414 -3.39 0.70 -16.68
C GLU A 414 -4.24 -0.56 -16.54
N LEU A 415 -5.06 -0.70 -15.50
CA LEU A 415 -5.84 -1.93 -15.22
C LEU A 415 -6.59 -2.46 -16.45
N ARG A 416 -7.24 -1.56 -17.21
CA ARG A 416 -7.99 -1.89 -18.44
C ARG A 416 -7.18 -2.58 -19.55
N PHE A 417 -5.85 -2.51 -19.49
CA PHE A 417 -4.92 -3.12 -20.44
C PHE A 417 -4.18 -4.35 -19.88
N ASN A 418 -4.30 -4.66 -18.58
CA ASN A 418 -3.56 -5.75 -17.95
C ASN A 418 -3.89 -7.11 -18.59
N GLU A 419 -2.85 -7.87 -18.96
CA GLU A 419 -2.95 -9.11 -19.73
C GLU A 419 -3.66 -10.27 -19.00
N LEU A 420 -3.67 -10.26 -17.66
CA LEU A 420 -4.39 -11.25 -16.85
C LEU A 420 -5.90 -11.18 -17.10
N ILE A 421 -6.43 -9.96 -17.30
CA ILE A 421 -7.85 -9.71 -17.58
C ILE A 421 -8.19 -9.57 -19.07
N GLN A 422 -7.21 -9.57 -19.98
CA GLN A 422 -7.52 -9.62 -21.42
C GLN A 422 -7.98 -11.02 -21.85
N ASP A 423 -8.99 -11.09 -22.71
CA ASP A 423 -9.46 -12.31 -23.40
C ASP A 423 -9.65 -12.03 -24.91
N PRO A 424 -8.92 -12.70 -25.81
CA PRO A 424 -8.97 -12.42 -27.25
C PRO A 424 -10.25 -12.89 -27.95
N ARG A 425 -11.18 -13.55 -27.23
CA ARG A 425 -12.44 -14.09 -27.80
C ARG A 425 -13.63 -13.14 -27.68
N PHE A 426 -13.48 -12.00 -26.99
CA PHE A 426 -14.53 -11.02 -26.76
C PHE A 426 -14.26 -9.73 -27.54
N ALA A 427 -15.32 -9.03 -27.95
CA ALA A 427 -15.21 -7.76 -28.69
C ALA A 427 -14.57 -6.68 -27.82
N ASP A 428 -15.09 -6.52 -26.60
CA ASP A 428 -14.37 -5.89 -25.50
C ASP A 428 -13.26 -6.84 -25.05
N ARG A 429 -12.00 -6.48 -25.33
CA ARG A 429 -10.85 -7.35 -25.05
C ARG A 429 -10.61 -7.61 -23.57
N HIS A 430 -11.19 -6.81 -22.67
CA HIS A 430 -11.15 -7.01 -21.23
C HIS A 430 -12.41 -7.73 -20.76
N ILE A 431 -12.29 -8.72 -19.88
CA ILE A 431 -13.48 -9.28 -19.21
C ILE A 431 -14.11 -8.26 -18.25
N TYR A 432 -15.42 -8.38 -17.98
CA TYR A 432 -16.10 -7.52 -16.99
C TYR A 432 -15.48 -7.68 -15.59
N ALA A 433 -15.56 -6.60 -14.80
CA ALA A 433 -14.74 -6.44 -13.60
C ALA A 433 -15.08 -7.42 -12.46
N GLU A 434 -16.33 -7.90 -12.41
CA GLU A 434 -16.80 -8.95 -11.51
C GLU A 434 -16.26 -10.36 -11.83
N TYR A 435 -15.48 -10.54 -12.90
CA TYR A 435 -14.78 -11.80 -13.22
C TYR A 435 -13.26 -11.71 -13.07
N TRP A 436 -12.69 -10.52 -12.77
CA TRP A 436 -11.24 -10.30 -12.69
C TRP A 436 -10.59 -11.24 -11.66
N ALA A 437 -11.16 -11.35 -10.46
CA ALA A 437 -10.62 -12.18 -9.37
C ALA A 437 -10.42 -13.65 -9.77
N VAL A 438 -11.46 -14.33 -10.27
CA VAL A 438 -11.38 -15.76 -10.62
C VAL A 438 -10.39 -16.00 -11.75
N ARG A 439 -10.36 -15.13 -12.77
CA ARG A 439 -9.43 -15.25 -13.90
C ARG A 439 -7.98 -15.08 -13.49
N VAL A 440 -7.70 -14.11 -12.63
CA VAL A 440 -6.37 -13.84 -12.06
C VAL A 440 -5.92 -15.02 -11.19
N LEU A 441 -6.78 -15.48 -10.26
CA LEU A 441 -6.49 -16.64 -9.40
C LEU A 441 -6.25 -17.94 -10.19
N ASN A 442 -6.99 -18.17 -11.29
CA ASN A 442 -6.83 -19.37 -12.12
C ASN A 442 -5.57 -19.36 -12.99
N ARG A 443 -4.99 -18.19 -13.33
CA ARG A 443 -3.65 -18.15 -13.94
C ARG A 443 -2.57 -18.44 -12.89
N TRP A 444 -2.70 -17.84 -11.71
CA TRP A 444 -1.72 -18.03 -10.63
C TRP A 444 -1.74 -19.40 -9.94
N THR A 445 -2.65 -20.33 -10.29
CA THR A 445 -2.50 -21.75 -9.91
C THR A 445 -1.38 -22.46 -10.68
N GLU A 446 -1.06 -22.00 -11.90
CA GLU A 446 0.06 -22.53 -12.69
C GLU A 446 1.39 -21.90 -12.26
N GLU A 447 1.36 -20.65 -11.78
CA GLU A 447 2.54 -19.88 -11.38
C GLU A 447 2.91 -20.05 -9.89
N ASN A 448 3.59 -21.15 -9.55
CA ASN A 448 4.08 -21.43 -8.19
C ASN A 448 4.82 -20.25 -7.52
N ARG A 449 5.48 -19.36 -8.28
CA ARG A 449 6.19 -18.18 -7.77
C ARG A 449 5.30 -17.19 -6.99
N HIS A 450 4.02 -17.09 -7.32
CA HIS A 450 3.10 -16.12 -6.72
C HIS A 450 2.22 -16.70 -5.60
N ARG A 451 2.26 -18.02 -5.37
CA ARG A 451 1.37 -18.75 -4.45
C ARG A 451 1.32 -18.14 -3.04
N SER A 452 2.47 -17.70 -2.51
CA SER A 452 2.56 -17.12 -1.16
C SER A 452 1.88 -15.76 -1.05
N SER A 453 2.20 -14.82 -1.95
CA SER A 453 1.58 -13.48 -1.94
C SER A 453 0.09 -13.54 -2.19
N VAL A 454 -0.38 -14.34 -3.15
CA VAL A 454 -1.81 -14.47 -3.44
C VAL A 454 -2.55 -15.07 -2.24
N ALA A 455 -1.99 -16.09 -1.58
CA ALA A 455 -2.52 -16.60 -0.32
C ALA A 455 -2.55 -15.52 0.78
N LEU A 456 -1.53 -14.66 0.85
CA LEU A 456 -1.45 -13.57 1.81
C LEU A 456 -2.48 -12.46 1.54
N THR A 457 -2.66 -12.04 0.28
CA THR A 457 -3.69 -11.07 -0.13
C THR A 457 -5.10 -11.58 0.17
N LEU A 458 -5.37 -12.87 -0.09
CA LEU A 458 -6.65 -13.51 0.26
C LEU A 458 -6.88 -13.55 1.79
N LEU A 459 -5.83 -13.73 2.59
CA LEU A 459 -5.93 -13.66 4.06
C LEU A 459 -6.13 -12.25 4.61
N LYS A 460 -5.51 -11.23 3.98
CA LYS A 460 -5.75 -9.82 4.31
C LYS A 460 -7.24 -9.49 4.10
N LEU A 461 -7.76 -9.81 2.91
CA LEU A 461 -9.17 -9.63 2.54
C LEU A 461 -10.15 -10.50 3.34
N SER A 462 -9.68 -11.58 3.98
CA SER A 462 -10.48 -12.40 4.91
C SER A 462 -10.35 -11.98 6.38
N GLY A 463 -9.76 -10.82 6.67
CA GLY A 463 -9.56 -10.33 8.04
C GLY A 463 -8.70 -11.27 8.89
N TRP A 464 -7.82 -12.05 8.25
CA TRP A 464 -6.97 -13.09 8.83
C TRP A 464 -7.75 -14.26 9.46
N LYS A 465 -9.04 -14.42 9.11
CA LYS A 465 -9.91 -15.51 9.57
C LYS A 465 -10.06 -16.60 8.51
N ALA A 466 -10.09 -17.87 8.95
CA ALA A 466 -10.10 -19.03 8.06
C ALA A 466 -11.50 -19.32 7.49
N ASP A 467 -12.53 -19.14 8.31
CA ASP A 467 -13.94 -19.20 7.93
C ASP A 467 -14.30 -18.11 6.90
N GLN A 468 -13.82 -16.87 7.11
CA GLN A 468 -13.98 -15.81 6.12
C GLN A 468 -13.16 -16.06 4.85
N LEU A 469 -12.00 -16.74 4.91
CA LEU A 469 -11.22 -17.14 3.73
C LEU A 469 -11.98 -18.18 2.89
N ASP A 470 -12.45 -19.26 3.52
CA ASP A 470 -13.22 -20.30 2.84
C ASP A 470 -14.46 -19.71 2.17
N ARG A 471 -15.15 -18.81 2.88
CA ARG A 471 -16.35 -18.09 2.41
C ARG A 471 -16.06 -17.09 1.28
N LEU A 472 -14.95 -16.36 1.35
CA LEU A 472 -14.46 -15.51 0.27
C LEU A 472 -14.23 -16.34 -1.00
N LEU A 473 -13.58 -17.51 -0.86
CA LEU A 473 -13.30 -18.39 -1.98
C LEU A 473 -14.58 -19.03 -2.56
N ASP A 474 -15.55 -19.46 -1.74
CA ASP A 474 -16.87 -19.88 -2.23
C ASP A 474 -17.62 -18.73 -2.94
N LEU A 475 -17.49 -17.50 -2.47
CA LEU A 475 -18.09 -16.32 -3.10
C LEU A 475 -17.48 -16.05 -4.48
N LEU A 476 -16.17 -16.25 -4.66
CA LEU A 476 -15.50 -16.15 -5.96
C LEU A 476 -15.93 -17.28 -6.90
N TYR A 477 -15.82 -18.54 -6.47
CA TYR A 477 -16.01 -19.73 -7.32
C TYR A 477 -17.45 -20.23 -7.45
N SER A 478 -18.43 -19.58 -6.82
CA SER A 478 -19.86 -19.94 -6.93
C SER A 478 -20.41 -19.76 -8.35
N ALA A 479 -21.17 -20.75 -8.81
CA ALA A 479 -21.56 -20.98 -10.22
C ALA A 479 -22.62 -20.01 -10.80
N THR A 480 -22.72 -18.78 -10.29
CA THR A 480 -23.77 -17.80 -10.60
C THR A 480 -23.43 -16.85 -11.76
N GLY A 481 -22.41 -17.15 -12.57
CA GLY A 481 -22.03 -16.37 -13.76
C GLY A 481 -21.58 -17.25 -14.93
N PHE A 482 -22.09 -16.97 -16.13
CA PHE A 482 -21.75 -17.67 -17.38
C PHE A 482 -20.75 -16.91 -18.27
N TYR A 483 -20.37 -15.68 -17.90
CA TYR A 483 -19.41 -14.86 -18.64
C TYR A 483 -17.99 -15.02 -18.09
N GLY A 484 -16.98 -14.87 -18.96
CA GLY A 484 -15.55 -14.80 -18.60
C GLY A 484 -14.90 -16.08 -18.07
N ASP A 485 -15.68 -17.03 -17.56
CA ASP A 485 -15.18 -18.25 -16.90
C ASP A 485 -14.77 -19.30 -17.94
N THR A 486 -13.45 -19.50 -18.06
CA THR A 486 -12.84 -20.24 -19.17
C THR A 486 -12.68 -21.74 -18.91
N GLY A 487 -12.79 -22.15 -17.65
CA GLY A 487 -12.45 -23.50 -17.21
C GLY A 487 -13.66 -24.39 -16.96
N THR A 488 -13.45 -25.70 -17.02
CA THR A 488 -14.46 -26.69 -16.66
C THR A 488 -14.90 -26.56 -15.19
N GLN A 489 -16.00 -27.23 -14.84
CA GLN A 489 -16.43 -27.32 -13.45
C GLN A 489 -15.45 -28.13 -12.57
N GLU A 490 -14.50 -28.84 -13.19
CA GLU A 490 -13.45 -29.61 -12.50
C GLU A 490 -12.28 -28.70 -12.13
N GLU A 491 -11.69 -27.99 -13.11
CA GLU A 491 -10.66 -26.96 -12.90
C GLU A 491 -11.06 -25.94 -11.81
N ARG A 492 -12.33 -25.50 -11.79
CA ARG A 492 -12.83 -24.58 -10.75
C ARG A 492 -12.81 -25.18 -9.34
N ARG A 493 -13.05 -26.49 -9.19
CA ARG A 493 -12.94 -27.17 -7.88
C ARG A 493 -11.48 -27.34 -7.50
N GLU A 494 -10.61 -27.63 -8.46
CA GLU A 494 -9.17 -27.78 -8.24
C GLU A 494 -8.53 -26.45 -7.82
N ALA A 495 -8.79 -25.36 -8.52
CA ALA A 495 -8.31 -24.03 -8.17
C ALA A 495 -8.86 -23.56 -6.80
N LEU A 496 -10.15 -23.80 -6.52
CA LEU A 496 -10.76 -23.54 -5.22
C LEU A 496 -10.11 -24.35 -4.09
N ALA A 497 -9.81 -25.64 -4.32
CA ALA A 497 -9.12 -26.49 -3.35
C ALA A 497 -7.65 -26.07 -3.15
N PHE A 498 -6.96 -25.68 -4.23
CA PHE A 498 -5.60 -25.16 -4.21
C PHE A 498 -5.51 -23.88 -3.38
N TRP A 499 -6.37 -22.89 -3.64
CA TRP A 499 -6.34 -21.61 -2.92
C TRP A 499 -6.80 -21.73 -1.46
N ARG A 500 -7.79 -22.58 -1.15
CA ARG A 500 -8.11 -22.94 0.24
C ARG A 500 -6.91 -23.53 0.96
N LYS A 501 -6.22 -24.49 0.33
CA LYS A 501 -5.01 -25.09 0.90
C LYS A 501 -3.92 -24.04 1.08
N ALA A 502 -3.59 -23.26 0.05
CA ALA A 502 -2.54 -22.24 0.11
C ALA A 502 -2.80 -21.17 1.19
N GLY A 503 -4.03 -20.66 1.30
CA GLY A 503 -4.39 -19.70 2.36
C GLY A 503 -4.38 -20.31 3.76
N ARG A 504 -4.80 -21.58 3.92
CA ARG A 504 -4.72 -22.29 5.22
C ARG A 504 -3.27 -22.64 5.61
N ASP A 505 -2.46 -23.11 4.65
CA ASP A 505 -1.02 -23.35 4.82
C ASP A 505 -0.33 -22.05 5.28
N MET A 506 -0.55 -20.93 4.56
CA MET A 506 0.00 -19.62 4.88
C MET A 506 -0.48 -19.10 6.25
N LEU A 507 -1.77 -19.23 6.57
CA LEU A 507 -2.31 -18.82 7.88
C LEU A 507 -1.75 -19.64 9.04
N ALA A 508 -1.37 -20.91 8.80
CA ALA A 508 -0.63 -21.69 9.79
C ALA A 508 0.78 -21.11 10.00
N THR A 509 1.55 -20.86 8.94
CA THR A 509 2.90 -20.25 9.03
C THR A 509 2.86 -18.90 9.73
N ILE A 510 1.93 -18.01 9.37
CA ILE A 510 1.72 -16.70 10.02
C ILE A 510 1.53 -16.82 11.53
N ARG A 511 0.80 -17.84 12.00
CA ARG A 511 0.57 -18.08 13.43
C ARG A 511 1.80 -18.63 14.17
N MET A 512 2.78 -19.17 13.44
CA MET A 512 4.08 -19.54 14.00
C MET A 512 5.06 -18.35 14.01
N VAL A 513 4.86 -17.33 13.16
CA VAL A 513 5.68 -16.12 13.15
C VAL A 513 5.38 -15.23 14.38
N ARG A 514 6.43 -14.69 15.01
CA ARG A 514 6.33 -13.80 16.18
C ARG A 514 7.05 -12.48 15.92
N VAL A 515 6.34 -11.36 16.00
CA VAL A 515 6.97 -10.03 15.99
C VAL A 515 7.40 -9.70 17.42
N ALA A 516 8.70 -9.61 17.67
CA ALA A 516 9.25 -9.26 18.98
C ALA A 516 9.34 -7.73 19.19
N ARG A 517 9.70 -6.99 18.14
CA ARG A 517 9.67 -5.53 18.10
C ARG A 517 9.60 -5.04 16.65
N ASN A 518 8.59 -4.23 16.33
CA ASN A 518 8.51 -3.51 15.07
C ASN A 518 9.06 -2.09 15.25
N PRO A 519 10.08 -1.63 14.48
CA PRO A 519 10.62 -0.28 14.63
C PRO A 519 9.62 0.82 14.23
N TRP A 520 8.53 0.47 13.56
CA TRP A 520 7.54 1.39 12.98
C TRP A 520 6.18 1.36 13.69
N GLU A 521 6.07 0.64 14.81
CA GLU A 521 4.84 0.51 15.59
C GLU A 521 4.80 1.56 16.72
N SER A 522 3.78 2.42 16.71
CA SER A 522 3.63 3.57 17.59
C SER A 522 3.72 3.18 19.07
N GLY A 523 4.82 3.56 19.73
CA GLY A 523 5.07 3.24 21.14
C GLY A 523 5.94 2.01 21.41
N SER A 524 6.46 1.31 20.38
CA SER A 524 7.45 0.23 20.57
C SER A 524 8.83 0.75 21.04
N ALA A 525 9.01 2.07 21.10
CA ALA A 525 10.18 2.76 21.64
C ALA A 525 9.75 3.80 22.67
N ALA A 526 9.94 3.48 23.95
CA ALA A 526 9.81 4.42 25.06
C ALA A 526 11.10 5.24 25.25
N ALA A 527 11.54 5.94 24.20
CA ALA A 527 12.56 6.99 24.23
C ALA A 527 12.46 7.82 22.94
N THR A 528 12.48 9.16 23.07
CA THR A 528 12.78 10.17 22.04
C THR A 528 12.67 9.73 20.58
N GLY A 529 11.51 9.96 19.95
CA GLY A 529 11.42 9.87 18.50
C GLY A 529 12.04 11.09 17.82
N PHE A 530 12.65 10.86 16.65
CA PHE A 530 12.67 11.81 15.54
C PHE A 530 12.61 11.04 14.22
N LEU A 531 11.73 11.48 13.32
CA LEU A 531 11.77 11.17 11.91
C LEU A 531 12.87 12.02 11.24
N SER A 532 13.44 11.53 10.14
CA SER A 532 13.59 12.33 8.91
C SER A 532 14.28 11.52 7.81
N MET A 533 13.53 11.25 6.75
CA MET A 533 13.79 11.84 5.44
C MET A 533 12.41 12.26 4.91
N GLY A 534 11.97 13.47 5.27
CA GLY A 534 10.58 13.91 5.10
C GLY A 534 9.68 13.44 6.26
N ASP A 535 9.26 14.35 7.12
CA ASP A 535 8.49 14.03 8.34
C ASP A 535 7.00 13.73 8.04
N GLN A 536 6.58 13.84 6.78
CA GLN A 536 5.18 13.65 6.35
C GLN A 536 4.95 12.40 5.47
N ASP A 537 5.99 11.77 4.91
CA ASP A 537 5.83 10.75 3.85
C ASP A 537 6.46 9.38 4.09
N ALA A 538 7.45 9.25 4.98
CA ALA A 538 8.31 8.05 5.02
C ALA A 538 7.78 6.84 5.84
N SER A 539 6.64 6.95 6.54
CA SER A 539 6.22 5.93 7.52
C SER A 539 5.26 4.86 6.98
N VAL A 540 5.80 3.78 6.41
CA VAL A 540 5.01 2.59 6.05
C VAL A 540 4.56 1.85 7.30
N GLN A 541 3.33 2.10 7.77
CA GLN A 541 2.75 1.43 8.93
C GLN A 541 2.31 -0.02 8.61
N VAL A 542 3.31 -0.91 8.51
CA VAL A 542 3.06 -2.35 8.32
C VAL A 542 2.40 -2.93 9.57
N SER A 543 1.10 -3.25 9.48
CA SER A 543 0.39 -3.92 10.57
C SER A 543 1.08 -5.22 10.98
N ASN A 544 1.06 -5.55 12.28
CA ASN A 544 1.77 -6.71 12.85
C ASN A 544 1.40 -8.03 12.11
N ARG A 545 0.14 -8.17 11.65
CA ARG A 545 -0.30 -9.30 10.81
C ARG A 545 0.30 -9.32 9.41
N LEU A 546 0.40 -8.17 8.74
CA LEU A 546 1.01 -8.08 7.42
C LEU A 546 2.53 -8.36 7.49
N LEU A 547 3.20 -7.88 8.53
CA LEU A 547 4.60 -8.20 8.81
C LEU A 547 4.79 -9.71 9.08
N GLN A 548 3.93 -10.33 9.89
CA GLN A 548 3.92 -11.80 10.07
C GLN A 548 3.73 -12.54 8.73
N GLY A 549 2.89 -12.00 7.84
CA GLY A 549 2.67 -12.49 6.48
C GLY A 549 3.91 -12.46 5.61
N ILE A 550 4.55 -11.29 5.50
CA ILE A 550 5.74 -11.09 4.66
C ILE A 550 6.91 -11.93 5.18
N ALA A 551 7.08 -12.02 6.51
CA ALA A 551 8.06 -12.90 7.13
C ALA A 551 7.75 -14.39 6.91
N ALA A 552 6.47 -14.80 6.94
CA ALA A 552 6.05 -16.17 6.61
C ALA A 552 6.22 -16.52 5.12
N GLU A 553 6.10 -15.54 4.22
CA GLU A 553 6.39 -15.69 2.79
C GLU A 553 7.89 -15.83 2.50
N LEU A 554 8.72 -14.99 3.13
CA LEU A 554 10.15 -14.86 2.82
C LEU A 554 11.08 -15.78 3.63
N ALA A 555 10.77 -16.00 4.91
CA ALA A 555 11.54 -16.82 5.84
C ALA A 555 10.66 -17.92 6.49
N PRO A 556 10.10 -18.86 5.70
CA PRO A 556 9.22 -19.92 6.20
C PRO A 556 9.98 -20.97 7.03
N GLY A 557 9.77 -20.97 8.36
CA GLY A 557 10.32 -21.96 9.29
C GLY A 557 9.27 -22.94 9.84
N PRO A 558 9.58 -24.26 9.97
CA PRO A 558 8.62 -25.27 10.44
C PRO A 558 8.30 -25.20 11.95
N GLN A 559 9.09 -24.45 12.72
CA GLN A 559 8.82 -24.16 14.14
C GLN A 559 8.39 -22.70 14.37
N GLY A 560 8.28 -21.91 13.30
CA GLY A 560 8.04 -20.46 13.35
C GLY A 560 9.30 -19.60 13.34
N THR A 561 9.10 -18.34 12.94
CA THR A 561 10.16 -17.34 12.74
C THR A 561 9.87 -16.15 13.64
N MET A 562 10.80 -15.74 14.50
CA MET A 562 10.74 -14.49 15.23
C MET A 562 11.35 -13.36 14.39
N VAL A 563 10.76 -12.15 14.39
CA VAL A 563 11.34 -10.96 13.77
C VAL A 563 11.54 -9.83 14.77
N GLN A 564 12.73 -9.24 14.78
CA GLN A 564 13.20 -8.26 15.76
C GLN A 564 13.87 -7.08 15.05
N GLY A 565 13.20 -5.93 15.01
CA GLY A 565 13.77 -4.68 14.50
C GLY A 565 14.61 -3.89 15.49
N ALA A 566 14.79 -4.37 16.73
CA ALA A 566 15.52 -3.65 17.78
C ALA A 566 16.98 -3.32 17.40
N LEU A 567 17.65 -4.21 16.67
CA LEU A 567 19.00 -4.04 16.14
C LEU A 567 19.09 -2.90 15.10
N PHE A 568 17.97 -2.57 14.46
CA PHE A 568 17.88 -1.64 13.34
C PHE A 568 17.00 -0.42 13.65
N ALA A 569 16.76 -0.13 14.94
CA ALA A 569 15.83 0.92 15.36
C ALA A 569 16.20 2.34 14.88
N GLY A 570 17.47 2.58 14.53
CA GLY A 570 17.95 3.82 13.92
C GLY A 570 18.04 3.79 12.38
N ARG A 571 17.40 2.84 11.69
CA ARG A 571 17.36 2.79 10.22
C ARG A 571 16.05 3.41 9.70
N PRO A 572 16.09 4.31 8.68
CA PRO A 572 14.91 4.91 8.06
C PRO A 572 14.18 3.97 7.08
N VAL A 573 14.50 2.67 7.11
CA VAL A 573 13.82 1.62 6.33
C VAL A 573 13.44 0.50 7.30
N PRO A 574 12.23 -0.10 7.23
CA PRO A 574 11.84 -1.24 8.04
C PRO A 574 12.75 -2.48 7.87
N THR A 575 13.78 -2.56 8.71
CA THR A 575 14.74 -3.68 8.75
C THR A 575 14.59 -4.47 10.06
N PHE A 576 14.66 -5.80 9.95
CA PHE A 576 14.42 -6.76 11.04
C PHE A 576 15.44 -7.89 10.97
N LEU A 577 15.99 -8.29 12.12
CA LEU A 577 16.67 -9.58 12.24
C LEU A 577 15.59 -10.66 12.30
N ALA A 578 15.68 -11.66 11.43
CA ALA A 578 14.85 -12.85 11.48
C ALA A 578 15.60 -13.96 12.23
N LEU A 579 14.90 -14.65 13.12
CA LEU A 579 15.39 -15.78 13.90
C LEU A 579 14.39 -16.93 13.82
N ASP A 580 14.80 -18.18 13.93
CA ASP A 580 13.92 -19.34 14.06
C ASP A 580 14.27 -20.18 15.31
N SER A 581 13.78 -21.42 15.39
CA SER A 581 14.16 -22.36 16.46
C SER A 581 15.67 -22.65 16.54
N PHE A 582 16.42 -22.36 15.48
CA PHE A 582 17.85 -22.57 15.36
C PHE A 582 18.66 -21.27 15.47
N GLY A 583 18.09 -20.15 15.89
CA GLY A 583 18.80 -18.89 16.12
C GLY A 583 18.58 -17.87 15.00
N PRO A 584 19.42 -16.84 14.83
CA PRO A 584 19.29 -15.89 13.72
C PRO A 584 19.50 -16.58 12.36
N VAL A 585 18.68 -16.23 11.36
CA VAL A 585 18.68 -16.86 10.02
C VAL A 585 18.85 -15.87 8.85
N GLY A 586 18.68 -14.57 9.09
CA GLY A 586 18.84 -13.54 8.06
C GLY A 586 18.29 -12.18 8.43
N VAL A 587 18.37 -11.23 7.50
CA VAL A 587 17.80 -9.89 7.61
C VAL A 587 16.60 -9.77 6.66
N LEU A 588 15.47 -9.29 7.18
CA LEU A 588 14.30 -8.89 6.40
C LEU A 588 14.28 -7.36 6.34
N LYS A 589 14.27 -6.79 5.14
CA LYS A 589 14.09 -5.36 4.86
C LYS A 589 12.78 -5.19 4.08
N ILE A 590 12.03 -4.10 4.33
CA ILE A 590 10.85 -3.73 3.54
C ILE A 590 11.09 -2.32 3.03
N ASP A 591 11.25 -2.17 1.72
CA ASP A 591 11.69 -0.93 1.06
C ASP A 591 10.99 -0.78 -0.30
N GLU A 592 11.14 0.36 -0.99
CA GLU A 592 10.49 0.60 -2.28
C GLU A 592 10.78 -0.52 -3.29
N VAL A 593 9.79 -0.91 -4.10
CA VAL A 593 9.93 -1.93 -5.17
C VAL A 593 11.12 -1.64 -6.09
N ALA A 594 11.40 -0.36 -6.39
CA ALA A 594 12.53 0.05 -7.21
C ALA A 594 13.90 -0.18 -6.51
N LYS A 595 13.98 0.05 -5.20
CA LYS A 595 15.16 -0.19 -4.36
C LYS A 595 15.38 -1.68 -4.11
N VAL A 596 14.31 -2.40 -3.75
CA VAL A 596 14.30 -3.87 -3.56
C VAL A 596 14.76 -4.63 -4.82
N ARG A 597 14.29 -4.22 -6.00
CA ARG A 597 14.75 -4.82 -7.27
C ARG A 597 16.23 -4.51 -7.53
N ARG A 598 16.66 -3.26 -7.32
CA ARG A 598 18.06 -2.83 -7.46
C ARG A 598 18.98 -3.59 -6.51
N GLU A 599 18.61 -3.74 -5.24
CA GLU A 599 19.35 -4.52 -4.24
C GLU A 599 19.47 -6.00 -4.65
N LYS A 600 18.39 -6.60 -5.18
CA LYS A 600 18.42 -7.98 -5.70
C LYS A 600 19.32 -8.13 -6.93
N GLU A 601 19.21 -7.21 -7.89
CA GLU A 601 20.03 -7.19 -9.11
C GLU A 601 21.52 -6.99 -8.78
N ASN A 602 21.84 -6.09 -7.85
CA ASN A 602 23.19 -5.84 -7.37
C ASN A 602 23.75 -7.01 -6.55
N PHE A 603 22.93 -7.66 -5.71
CA PHE A 603 23.32 -8.87 -5.01
C PHE A 603 23.71 -9.97 -6.02
N ASP A 604 22.86 -10.26 -7.01
CA ASP A 604 23.13 -11.28 -8.02
C ASP A 604 24.37 -10.95 -8.88
N ARG A 605 24.58 -9.66 -9.19
CA ARG A 605 25.64 -9.19 -10.08
C ARG A 605 27.00 -9.03 -9.40
N PHE A 606 27.03 -8.56 -8.15
CA PHE A 606 28.25 -8.13 -7.46
C PHE A 606 28.55 -8.93 -6.19
N ALA A 607 27.54 -9.20 -5.36
CA ALA A 607 27.73 -9.98 -4.14
C ALA A 607 27.95 -11.47 -4.48
N GLU A 608 27.03 -12.08 -5.22
CA GLU A 608 27.07 -13.49 -5.61
C GLU A 608 28.36 -13.83 -6.40
N ALA A 609 28.71 -13.01 -7.38
CA ALA A 609 29.80 -13.27 -8.31
C ALA A 609 31.21 -13.02 -7.73
N TYR A 610 31.36 -12.14 -6.73
CA TYR A 610 32.68 -11.70 -6.26
C TYR A 610 32.92 -11.79 -4.74
N LEU A 611 31.91 -11.59 -3.87
CA LEU A 611 32.14 -11.74 -2.42
C LEU A 611 32.33 -13.21 -2.05
N ARG A 612 33.29 -13.49 -1.16
CA ARG A 612 33.53 -14.86 -0.68
C ARG A 612 32.29 -15.36 0.08
N PRO A 613 31.87 -16.63 -0.06
CA PRO A 613 30.62 -17.13 0.51
C PRO A 613 30.43 -16.97 2.02
N VAL A 614 31.50 -16.79 2.81
CA VAL A 614 31.40 -16.58 4.27
C VAL A 614 30.96 -15.17 4.66
N TYR A 615 31.25 -14.15 3.83
CA TYR A 615 30.99 -12.74 4.10
C TYR A 615 29.71 -12.19 3.46
N ARG A 616 29.01 -13.02 2.66
CA ARG A 616 27.77 -12.66 1.96
C ARG A 616 26.59 -13.51 2.43
N ALA A 617 25.37 -13.06 2.11
CA ALA A 617 24.19 -13.90 2.26
C ALA A 617 24.32 -15.15 1.37
N SER A 618 23.85 -16.29 1.88
CA SER A 618 23.68 -17.54 1.14
C SER A 618 22.59 -17.44 0.06
N LYS A 619 21.63 -16.53 0.25
CA LYS A 619 20.50 -16.29 -0.63
C LYS A 619 19.94 -14.88 -0.40
N CYS A 620 19.58 -14.18 -1.47
CA CYS A 620 18.70 -13.01 -1.43
C CYS A 620 17.35 -13.36 -2.08
N VAL A 621 16.24 -12.94 -1.47
CA VAL A 621 14.88 -13.28 -1.93
C VAL A 621 13.99 -12.04 -1.86
N VAL A 622 13.36 -11.68 -2.97
CA VAL A 622 12.31 -10.65 -3.01
C VAL A 622 10.96 -11.31 -2.75
N GLY A 623 10.17 -10.75 -1.83
CA GLY A 623 8.83 -11.21 -1.51
C GLY A 623 7.88 -10.72 -2.59
N SER A 624 6.96 -11.56 -3.04
CA SER A 624 6.02 -11.16 -4.08
C SER A 624 4.97 -10.16 -3.56
N THR A 625 4.62 -10.18 -2.27
CA THR A 625 3.69 -9.19 -1.69
C THR A 625 4.24 -7.76 -1.74
N THR A 626 3.43 -6.85 -2.28
CA THR A 626 3.68 -5.42 -2.23
C THR A 626 2.76 -4.72 -1.23
N ILE A 627 3.27 -3.69 -0.57
CA ILE A 627 2.56 -2.81 0.35
C ILE A 627 2.50 -1.44 -0.32
N ALA A 628 1.34 -0.83 -0.43
CA ALA A 628 1.23 0.57 -0.84
C ALA A 628 1.33 1.48 0.40
N ASN A 629 1.99 2.63 0.25
CA ASN A 629 2.13 3.61 1.32
C ASN A 629 0.97 4.60 1.29
N SER A 630 0.29 4.77 2.44
CA SER A 630 -0.96 5.53 2.54
C SER A 630 -0.81 7.05 2.39
N SER A 631 0.41 7.61 2.53
CA SER A 631 0.67 9.04 2.28
C SER A 631 0.83 9.36 0.79
N ASN A 632 1.71 8.62 0.09
CA ASN A 632 2.20 8.99 -1.23
C ASN A 632 1.82 8.02 -2.37
N GLY A 633 1.32 6.82 -2.07
CA GLY A 633 0.90 5.80 -3.04
C GLY A 633 2.04 4.95 -3.64
N ASP A 634 3.28 5.13 -3.15
CA ASP A 634 4.44 4.32 -3.55
C ASP A 634 4.31 2.87 -3.12
N LEU A 635 5.04 2.00 -3.82
CA LEU A 635 5.08 0.57 -3.53
C LEU A 635 6.34 0.18 -2.79
N TYR A 636 6.13 -0.51 -1.67
CA TYR A 636 7.13 -1.17 -0.87
C TYR A 636 7.00 -2.68 -1.03
N GLN A 637 8.09 -3.41 -0.82
CA GLN A 637 8.20 -4.84 -1.02
C GLN A 637 9.17 -5.44 0.00
N GLY A 638 8.94 -6.68 0.42
CA GLY A 638 9.87 -7.38 1.30
C GLY A 638 11.10 -7.87 0.52
N ILE A 639 12.28 -7.81 1.14
CA ILE A 639 13.49 -8.50 0.69
C ILE A 639 14.16 -9.18 1.88
N PHE A 640 14.57 -10.44 1.71
CA PHE A 640 15.17 -11.26 2.76
C PHE A 640 16.53 -11.81 2.31
N THR A 641 17.56 -11.47 3.07
CA THR A 641 18.94 -11.94 2.89
C THR A 641 19.28 -12.94 3.98
N SER A 642 19.49 -14.21 3.60
CA SER A 642 19.74 -15.31 4.54
C SER A 642 21.24 -15.48 4.79
N TYR A 643 21.67 -15.29 6.04
CA TYR A 643 23.07 -15.33 6.45
C TYR A 643 23.39 -16.60 7.24
N VAL A 644 24.63 -17.06 7.13
CA VAL A 644 25.11 -18.28 7.81
C VAL A 644 25.59 -17.93 9.22
N PHE A 645 24.65 -17.48 10.07
CA PHE A 645 24.90 -17.30 11.50
C PHE A 645 24.92 -18.67 12.22
N ARG A 646 25.48 -18.70 13.44
CA ARG A 646 25.53 -19.89 14.30
C ARG A 646 24.37 -19.87 15.30
N HIS A 647 24.04 -21.05 15.84
CA HIS A 647 22.84 -21.26 16.67
C HIS A 647 22.73 -20.39 17.95
N ARG A 648 23.83 -19.81 18.42
CA ARG A 648 23.90 -19.00 19.64
C ARG A 648 24.47 -17.60 19.38
N ASP A 649 24.43 -17.17 18.14
CA ASP A 649 24.92 -15.86 17.76
C ASP A 649 23.91 -14.77 18.16
N GLU A 650 24.43 -13.63 18.59
CA GLU A 650 23.67 -12.39 18.80
C GLU A 650 24.28 -11.31 17.89
N PRO A 651 23.91 -11.27 16.59
CA PRO A 651 24.51 -10.34 15.63
C PRO A 651 24.31 -8.89 16.04
N LYS A 652 25.39 -8.12 16.03
CA LYS A 652 25.41 -6.66 16.23
C LYS A 652 25.68 -5.96 14.90
N THR A 653 25.33 -4.68 14.80
CA THR A 653 25.91 -3.82 13.75
C THR A 653 27.41 -3.63 14.06
N LEU A 654 28.24 -3.39 13.05
CA LEU A 654 29.65 -3.04 13.24
C LEU A 654 29.77 -1.80 14.14
N ARG A 655 28.87 -0.82 14.01
CA ARG A 655 28.77 0.35 14.92
C ARG A 655 28.60 -0.08 16.39
N ASP A 656 27.60 -0.91 16.69
CA ASP A 656 27.29 -1.34 18.06
C ASP A 656 28.31 -2.35 18.61
N TRP A 657 29.06 -3.04 17.73
CA TRP A 657 30.26 -3.78 18.09
C TRP A 657 31.40 -2.83 18.49
N VAL A 658 31.77 -1.84 17.64
CA VAL A 658 32.85 -0.87 17.94
C VAL A 658 32.63 -0.14 19.27
N ARG A 659 31.39 0.22 19.61
CA ARG A 659 31.00 0.79 20.92
C ARG A 659 31.47 -0.03 22.14
N THR A 660 31.58 -1.35 21.98
CA THR A 660 31.90 -2.29 23.08
C THR A 660 33.18 -3.11 22.84
N ALA A 661 33.86 -2.88 21.72
CA ALA A 661 35.02 -3.65 21.32
C ALA A 661 36.29 -3.30 22.10
N ASP A 662 37.20 -4.26 22.12
CA ASP A 662 38.56 -4.13 22.62
C ASP A 662 39.42 -3.36 21.59
N PRO A 663 40.18 -2.32 21.98
CA PRO A 663 41.07 -1.59 21.08
C PRO A 663 42.01 -2.47 20.26
N ASP A 664 42.51 -3.59 20.81
CA ASP A 664 43.38 -4.54 20.10
C ASP A 664 42.68 -5.23 18.91
N ALA A 665 41.35 -5.34 18.95
CA ALA A 665 40.54 -6.06 17.96
C ALA A 665 40.08 -5.18 16.79
N LEU A 666 40.08 -3.86 16.95
CA LEU A 666 39.50 -2.92 15.97
C LEU A 666 40.22 -2.95 14.63
N GLN A 667 41.56 -2.85 14.63
CA GLN A 667 42.33 -2.80 13.39
C GLN A 667 42.30 -4.12 12.61
N PRO A 668 42.39 -5.31 13.24
CA PRO A 668 42.14 -6.59 12.57
C PRO A 668 40.75 -6.70 11.93
N VAL A 669 39.68 -6.23 12.61
CA VAL A 669 38.32 -6.31 12.06
C VAL A 669 38.12 -5.36 10.87
N ILE A 670 38.66 -4.14 10.93
CA ILE A 670 38.66 -3.21 9.78
C ILE A 670 39.48 -3.77 8.61
N GLU A 671 40.58 -4.48 8.88
CA GLU A 671 41.36 -5.18 7.87
C GLU A 671 40.57 -6.33 7.24
N GLU A 672 39.86 -7.13 8.02
CA GLU A 672 39.02 -8.22 7.52
C GLU A 672 37.88 -7.71 6.63
N VAL A 673 37.23 -6.59 6.99
CA VAL A 673 36.22 -5.94 6.13
C VAL A 673 36.80 -5.63 4.76
N PHE A 674 37.93 -4.90 4.66
CA PHE A 674 38.41 -4.41 3.36
C PHE A 674 39.29 -5.39 2.59
N MET A 675 40.11 -6.21 3.26
CA MET A 675 41.09 -7.08 2.61
C MET A 675 40.59 -8.50 2.38
N ASP A 676 39.66 -9.01 3.20
CA ASP A 676 39.14 -10.37 3.09
C ASP A 676 37.69 -10.44 2.61
N ALA A 677 36.79 -9.59 3.13
CA ALA A 677 35.40 -9.51 2.68
C ALA A 677 35.26 -8.74 1.37
N LEU A 678 35.64 -7.46 1.35
CA LEU A 678 35.60 -6.60 0.15
C LEU A 678 36.87 -6.73 -0.72
N GLY A 679 37.90 -7.45 -0.29
CA GLY A 679 39.14 -7.64 -1.04
C GLY A 679 38.95 -8.12 -2.50
N PRO A 680 38.03 -9.06 -2.80
CA PRO A 680 37.69 -9.41 -4.18
C PRO A 680 37.12 -8.25 -4.99
N TRP A 681 36.32 -7.36 -4.39
CA TRP A 681 35.79 -6.17 -5.04
C TRP A 681 36.88 -5.13 -5.33
N LEU A 682 37.74 -4.85 -4.34
CA LEU A 682 38.92 -3.98 -4.51
C LEU A 682 39.88 -4.52 -5.58
N SER A 683 40.04 -5.85 -5.69
CA SER A 683 40.87 -6.49 -6.72
C SER A 683 40.43 -6.20 -8.16
N GLN A 684 39.17 -5.76 -8.36
CA GLN A 684 38.66 -5.35 -9.67
C GLN A 684 38.98 -3.88 -10.00
N ALA A 685 39.92 -3.25 -9.28
CA ALA A 685 40.37 -1.87 -9.53
C ALA A 685 40.87 -1.66 -10.97
N GLN A 686 40.07 -0.95 -11.75
CA GLN A 686 40.36 -0.50 -13.11
C GLN A 686 40.67 1.01 -13.10
N ARG A 687 41.49 1.45 -14.05
CA ARG A 687 41.81 2.87 -14.21
C ARG A 687 40.77 3.56 -15.08
N THR A 688 40.19 4.64 -14.58
CA THR A 688 39.23 5.48 -15.29
C THR A 688 39.82 6.89 -15.47
N ILE A 689 39.38 7.60 -16.50
CA ILE A 689 39.59 9.05 -16.63
C ILE A 689 38.22 9.67 -16.83
N GLY A 690 37.87 10.67 -16.03
CA GLY A 690 36.53 11.26 -16.06
C GLY A 690 36.39 12.47 -15.14
N ASP A 691 35.15 12.74 -14.75
CA ASP A 691 34.80 13.79 -13.79
C ASP A 691 34.30 13.12 -12.50
N LEU A 692 34.99 13.35 -11.38
CA LEU A 692 34.62 12.78 -10.08
C LEU A 692 33.26 13.29 -9.59
N ARG A 693 32.76 14.42 -10.11
CA ARG A 693 31.41 14.91 -9.84
C ARG A 693 30.31 13.96 -10.35
N GLY A 694 30.63 13.07 -11.29
CA GLY A 694 29.73 11.98 -11.69
C GLY A 694 29.53 10.92 -10.60
N GLU A 695 30.59 10.62 -9.83
CA GLU A 695 30.62 9.58 -8.80
C GLU A 695 29.91 9.97 -7.50
N TYR A 696 29.86 11.28 -7.21
CA TYR A 696 29.37 11.85 -5.95
C TYR A 696 28.14 12.75 -6.20
N PRO A 697 26.91 12.31 -5.82
CA PRO A 697 25.68 13.08 -6.06
C PRO A 697 25.69 14.52 -5.52
N ALA A 698 26.39 14.75 -4.40
CA ALA A 698 26.55 16.09 -3.83
C ALA A 698 27.27 17.07 -4.78
N LEU A 699 28.33 16.61 -5.46
CA LEU A 699 29.19 17.47 -6.30
C LEU A 699 28.67 17.61 -7.75
N ARG A 700 27.59 16.90 -8.11
CA ARG A 700 27.15 16.70 -9.50
C ARG A 700 26.50 17.95 -10.11
N PRO A 701 26.92 18.39 -11.31
CA PRO A 701 26.23 19.47 -12.04
C PRO A 701 24.81 19.11 -12.47
N VAL A 702 23.92 20.09 -12.44
CA VAL A 702 22.50 19.93 -12.82
C VAL A 702 22.32 19.50 -14.28
N ALA A 703 23.26 19.86 -15.16
CA ALA A 703 23.23 19.54 -16.60
C ALA A 703 24.04 18.30 -16.99
N PHE A 704 24.51 17.49 -16.04
CA PHE A 704 25.49 16.42 -16.30
C PHE A 704 24.88 15.22 -17.05
N GLU A 705 25.34 14.95 -18.28
CA GLU A 705 24.80 13.88 -19.12
C GLU A 705 25.14 12.46 -18.60
N LEU A 706 24.09 11.71 -18.24
CA LEU A 706 23.95 10.23 -18.19
C LEU A 706 25.24 9.37 -18.26
N THR A 707 26.17 9.54 -17.33
CA THR A 707 27.30 8.60 -17.18
C THR A 707 26.81 7.25 -16.65
N SER A 708 27.25 6.15 -17.26
CA SER A 708 26.80 4.78 -17.00
C SER A 708 27.22 4.16 -15.66
N TYR A 709 27.84 4.93 -14.76
CA TYR A 709 28.51 4.45 -13.56
C TYR A 709 27.67 4.61 -12.27
N ALA A 710 26.77 5.59 -12.20
CA ALA A 710 25.96 5.84 -11.01
C ALA A 710 24.55 5.21 -11.08
N PRO A 711 24.04 4.58 -9.99
CA PRO A 711 22.64 4.21 -9.89
C PRO A 711 21.76 5.48 -9.77
N GLY A 712 20.65 5.49 -10.52
CA GLY A 712 19.70 6.61 -10.54
C GLY A 712 20.03 7.68 -11.59
N LYS A 713 19.25 7.70 -12.68
CA LYS A 713 19.39 8.67 -13.78
C LYS A 713 18.89 10.08 -13.45
N ASN A 714 18.14 10.21 -12.35
CA ASN A 714 17.43 11.44 -11.95
C ASN A 714 17.73 11.81 -10.48
N VAL A 715 18.91 11.46 -9.95
CA VAL A 715 19.24 11.81 -8.55
C VAL A 715 19.42 13.31 -8.44
N GLU A 716 18.55 13.95 -7.64
CA GLU A 716 18.58 15.38 -7.35
C GLU A 716 19.87 15.77 -6.61
N SER A 717 20.27 17.04 -6.70
CA SER A 717 21.45 17.52 -5.98
C SER A 717 21.23 17.45 -4.47
N GLU A 718 22.27 17.02 -3.75
CA GLU A 718 22.28 17.01 -2.28
C GLU A 718 21.99 18.42 -1.70
N LEU A 719 22.34 19.48 -2.43
CA LEU A 719 22.09 20.87 -2.05
C LEU A 719 20.61 21.18 -1.80
N GLU A 720 19.71 20.73 -2.68
CA GLU A 720 18.27 21.02 -2.54
C GLU A 720 17.66 20.32 -1.32
N HIS A 721 18.26 19.21 -0.86
CA HIS A 721 17.86 18.55 0.40
C HIS A 721 18.13 19.43 1.64
N PHE A 722 19.12 20.33 1.59
CA PHE A 722 19.38 21.30 2.66
C PHE A 722 18.38 22.49 2.69
N ARG A 723 17.42 22.54 1.76
CA ARG A 723 16.24 23.43 1.83
C ARG A 723 15.00 22.78 2.44
N LEU A 724 15.00 21.47 2.66
CA LEU A 724 13.84 20.75 3.20
C LEU A 724 13.51 21.26 4.62
N PRO A 725 12.22 21.45 4.97
CA PRO A 725 11.82 21.97 6.28
C PRO A 725 12.38 21.18 7.47
N GLU A 726 12.54 19.86 7.32
CA GLU A 726 13.06 18.98 8.36
C GLU A 726 14.52 19.27 8.68
N VAL A 727 15.31 19.62 7.66
CA VAL A 727 16.73 19.99 7.78
C VAL A 727 16.86 21.44 8.25
N ALA A 728 15.98 22.32 7.74
CA ALA A 728 15.86 23.70 8.20
C ALA A 728 15.60 23.78 9.72
N GLU A 729 14.76 22.89 10.26
CA GLU A 729 14.51 22.74 11.70
C GLU A 729 15.75 22.28 12.49
N ILE A 730 16.55 21.33 11.98
CA ILE A 730 17.79 20.86 12.67
C ILE A 730 18.73 22.03 12.96
N PHE A 731 18.83 22.98 12.02
CA PHE A 731 19.68 24.15 12.15
C PHE A 731 18.94 25.39 12.68
N GLY A 732 17.62 25.32 12.91
CA GLY A 732 16.82 26.43 13.42
C GLY A 732 16.74 27.65 12.50
N ILE A 733 16.76 27.46 11.17
CA ILE A 733 16.65 28.54 10.17
C ILE A 733 15.34 28.40 9.40
N GLU A 734 14.52 29.44 9.31
CA GLU A 734 13.35 29.44 8.41
C GLU A 734 13.80 29.50 6.94
N GLY A 735 13.33 28.55 6.11
CA GLY A 735 13.62 28.52 4.67
C GLY A 735 14.87 27.76 4.24
N GLY A 736 15.57 27.08 5.17
CA GLY A 736 16.71 26.21 4.87
C GLY A 736 18.08 26.88 4.92
N LEU A 737 19.14 26.10 4.71
CA LEU A 737 20.52 26.53 4.89
C LEU A 737 21.04 27.35 3.69
N PRO A 738 21.46 28.63 3.88
CA PRO A 738 21.99 29.45 2.78
C PRO A 738 23.41 29.05 2.36
N TRP A 739 23.55 28.71 1.08
CA TRP A 739 24.82 28.42 0.41
C TRP A 739 25.42 29.60 -0.38
N GLN A 740 24.89 30.81 -0.18
CA GLN A 740 25.37 32.02 -0.86
C GLN A 740 26.52 32.72 -0.12
N HIS A 741 26.83 32.32 1.11
CA HIS A 741 27.91 32.90 1.91
C HIS A 741 29.13 32.00 1.87
N ARG A 742 30.28 32.53 1.42
CA ARG A 742 31.55 31.78 1.33
C ARG A 742 32.01 31.20 2.67
N THR A 743 31.79 31.91 3.77
CA THR A 743 32.23 31.51 5.11
C THR A 743 31.04 31.15 6.01
N LEU A 744 31.33 30.44 7.11
CA LEU A 744 30.32 30.02 8.08
C LEU A 744 29.75 31.17 8.93
N GLU A 745 30.36 32.36 8.96
CA GLU A 745 29.93 33.50 9.79
C GLU A 745 28.41 33.72 9.83
N TYR A 746 27.76 33.78 8.67
CA TYR A 746 26.30 33.96 8.60
C TYR A 746 25.54 32.81 9.26
N LEU A 747 25.97 31.56 9.04
CA LEU A 747 25.34 30.38 9.63
C LEU A 747 25.54 30.32 11.15
N LEU A 748 26.68 30.78 11.66
CA LEU A 748 26.94 30.82 13.10
C LEU A 748 26.10 31.91 13.79
N ASP A 749 26.01 33.10 13.21
CA ASP A 749 25.27 34.22 13.81
C ASP A 749 23.74 34.06 13.72
N ASN A 750 23.23 33.22 12.81
CA ASN A 750 21.79 33.13 12.49
C ASN A 750 21.19 31.71 12.58
N SER A 751 21.86 30.76 13.25
CA SER A 751 21.37 29.37 13.35
C SER A 751 21.81 28.65 14.63
N ALA A 752 21.20 27.50 14.91
CA ALA A 752 21.58 26.60 16.00
C ALA A 752 23.04 26.12 15.90
N LEU A 753 23.65 26.17 14.70
CA LEU A 753 25.05 25.82 14.49
C LEU A 753 26.00 26.63 15.39
N GLY A 754 25.80 27.95 15.50
CA GLY A 754 26.59 28.82 16.38
C GLY A 754 26.24 28.71 17.87
N SER A 755 25.15 28.00 18.21
CA SER A 755 24.85 27.59 19.58
C SER A 755 25.52 26.26 19.95
N SER A 756 26.12 25.54 19.00
CA SER A 756 26.90 24.34 19.30
C SER A 756 28.22 24.71 19.99
N PRO A 757 28.60 24.05 21.10
CA PRO A 757 29.90 24.26 21.75
C PRO A 757 31.09 23.96 20.83
N PHE A 758 30.89 23.19 19.75
CA PHE A 758 31.90 22.91 18.73
C PHE A 758 32.25 24.12 17.86
N ALA A 759 31.29 25.02 17.65
CA ALA A 759 31.41 26.17 16.75
C ALA A 759 31.52 27.52 17.50
N ALA A 760 31.65 27.48 18.83
CA ALA A 760 31.80 28.65 19.70
C ALA A 760 33.19 29.32 19.62
N ASP A 761 34.17 28.70 18.93
CA ASP A 761 35.46 29.31 18.63
C ASP A 761 35.29 30.45 17.60
N PRO A 762 35.70 31.70 17.89
CA PRO A 762 35.63 32.81 16.94
C PRO A 762 36.33 32.53 15.59
N ALA A 763 37.34 31.64 15.54
CA ALA A 763 38.00 31.24 14.30
C ALA A 763 37.06 30.49 13.32
N TYR A 764 35.98 29.87 13.82
CA TYR A 764 35.02 29.16 12.97
C TYR A 764 34.23 30.09 12.03
N LYS A 765 34.14 31.40 12.34
CA LYS A 765 33.49 32.39 11.45
C LYS A 765 34.16 32.52 10.08
N SER A 766 35.48 32.38 10.02
CA SER A 766 36.25 32.46 8.77
C SER A 766 36.29 31.17 7.96
N VAL A 767 35.93 30.03 8.57
CA VAL A 767 35.96 28.71 7.90
C VAL A 767 34.98 28.67 6.73
N THR A 768 35.40 28.03 5.64
CA THR A 768 34.64 27.86 4.41
C THR A 768 33.31 27.13 4.63
N ASN A 769 32.23 27.69 4.10
CA ASN A 769 30.91 27.06 4.09
C ASN A 769 30.89 25.89 3.08
N PRO A 770 30.69 24.63 3.52
CA PRO A 770 30.76 23.48 2.63
C PRO A 770 29.67 23.51 1.57
N LEU A 771 28.50 24.08 1.86
CA LEU A 771 27.41 24.21 0.88
C LEU A 771 27.74 25.23 -0.21
N TRP A 772 28.48 26.31 0.08
CA TRP A 772 28.92 27.29 -0.93
C TRP A 772 29.92 26.69 -1.92
N LEU A 773 30.88 25.88 -1.40
CA LEU A 773 31.84 25.17 -2.23
C LEU A 773 31.11 24.16 -3.15
N VAL A 774 30.22 23.36 -2.57
CA VAL A 774 29.47 22.33 -3.32
C VAL A 774 28.48 22.95 -4.32
N ALA A 775 27.84 24.08 -4.00
CA ALA A 775 27.02 24.83 -4.95
C ALA A 775 27.80 25.29 -6.19
N HIS A 776 29.06 25.70 -6.02
CA HIS A 776 29.92 26.04 -7.14
C HIS A 776 30.39 24.81 -7.94
N MET A 777 30.75 23.70 -7.28
CA MET A 777 31.10 22.45 -7.98
C MET A 777 29.92 21.86 -8.78
N ALA A 778 28.70 21.98 -8.26
CA ALA A 778 27.46 21.58 -8.92
C ALA A 778 26.91 22.64 -9.91
N GLU A 779 27.65 23.72 -10.17
CA GLU A 779 27.31 24.78 -11.15
C GLU A 779 25.97 25.51 -10.84
N THR A 780 25.55 25.51 -9.56
CA THR A 780 24.35 26.22 -9.05
C THR A 780 24.65 27.48 -8.23
N GLY A 781 25.92 27.68 -7.87
CA GLY A 781 26.40 28.87 -7.15
C GLY A 781 26.26 30.16 -7.97
N ARG A 782 26.09 31.29 -7.28
CA ARG A 782 26.22 32.62 -7.89
C ARG A 782 27.71 32.94 -7.99
N ARG A 783 28.21 33.23 -9.21
CA ARG A 783 29.61 33.63 -9.40
C ARG A 783 29.94 34.89 -8.60
N ASP A 784 30.77 34.74 -7.58
CA ASP A 784 31.30 35.85 -6.79
C ASP A 784 32.48 36.51 -7.54
N PRO A 785 32.59 37.86 -7.57
CA PRO A 785 33.70 38.54 -8.25
C PRO A 785 35.05 38.17 -7.63
N GLY A 786 35.95 37.60 -8.45
CA GLY A 786 37.29 37.20 -8.04
C GLY A 786 37.46 35.74 -7.62
N THR A 787 36.41 34.90 -7.69
CA THR A 787 36.51 33.46 -7.39
C THR A 787 36.63 32.57 -8.64
N GLU A 788 36.73 33.15 -9.84
CA GLU A 788 36.81 32.37 -11.09
C GLU A 788 38.11 31.55 -11.15
N ASP A 789 39.27 32.16 -10.88
CA ASP A 789 40.58 31.49 -10.79
C ASP A 789 40.65 30.41 -9.68
N LEU A 790 39.83 30.52 -8.64
CA LEU A 790 39.71 29.52 -7.57
C LEU A 790 38.96 28.30 -8.10
N PHE A 791 37.81 28.51 -8.76
CA PHE A 791 37.00 27.42 -9.27
C PHE A 791 37.56 26.76 -10.54
N GLU A 792 38.27 27.48 -11.41
CA GLU A 792 39.03 26.81 -12.49
C GLU A 792 40.10 25.87 -11.92
N ARG A 793 40.79 26.25 -10.83
CA ARG A 793 41.74 25.35 -10.15
C ARG A 793 41.05 24.16 -9.50
N LEU A 794 39.98 24.37 -8.73
CA LEU A 794 39.20 23.29 -8.08
C LEU A 794 38.52 22.34 -9.09
N LEU A 795 38.30 22.77 -10.33
CA LEU A 795 37.78 21.92 -11.41
C LEU A 795 38.88 21.24 -12.23
N TYR A 796 39.94 21.97 -12.63
CA TYR A 796 40.87 21.56 -13.70
C TYR A 796 42.33 21.41 -13.27
N ASP A 797 42.72 21.71 -12.03
CA ASP A 797 44.09 21.49 -11.57
C ASP A 797 44.40 19.98 -11.51
N ARG A 798 45.57 19.61 -12.01
CA ARG A 798 46.01 18.21 -12.14
C ARG A 798 46.28 17.52 -10.78
N GLN A 799 46.46 18.26 -9.70
CA GLN A 799 46.80 17.72 -8.37
C GLN A 799 45.59 17.67 -7.41
N TYR A 800 44.59 18.53 -7.58
CA TYR A 800 43.43 18.63 -6.66
C TYR A 800 42.08 18.94 -7.34
N GLY A 801 42.03 19.07 -8.66
CA GLY A 801 40.81 19.30 -9.43
C GLY A 801 39.94 18.04 -9.59
N VAL A 802 38.61 18.21 -9.56
CA VAL A 802 37.66 17.09 -9.67
C VAL A 802 37.42 16.60 -11.10
N THR A 803 37.69 17.41 -12.12
CA THR A 803 37.46 17.08 -13.52
C THR A 803 38.75 16.63 -14.21
N THR A 804 38.63 15.74 -15.21
CA THR A 804 39.78 15.10 -15.90
C THR A 804 40.69 14.25 -15.01
N ALA A 805 40.29 14.00 -13.76
CA ALA A 805 40.98 13.16 -12.80
C ALA A 805 41.15 11.72 -13.32
N SER A 806 42.29 11.12 -12.99
CA SER A 806 42.69 9.76 -13.38
C SER A 806 42.56 8.80 -12.19
N TYR A 807 41.34 8.58 -11.72
CA TYR A 807 41.03 7.81 -10.53
C TYR A 807 40.92 6.30 -10.77
N LEU A 808 40.92 5.52 -9.70
CA LEU A 808 40.67 4.08 -9.71
C LEU A 808 39.20 3.79 -9.43
N THR A 809 38.55 3.00 -10.31
CA THR A 809 37.21 2.45 -10.06
C THR A 809 37.30 0.97 -9.71
N CYS A 810 36.61 0.54 -8.66
CA CYS A 810 36.45 -0.87 -8.32
C CYS A 810 34.96 -1.18 -8.12
N ILE A 811 34.62 -2.42 -7.78
CA ILE A 811 33.29 -2.67 -7.22
C ILE A 811 33.27 -2.02 -5.82
N CYS A 812 32.24 -1.24 -5.54
CA CYS A 812 32.02 -0.54 -4.27
C CYS A 812 30.64 -0.92 -3.73
N HIS A 813 30.50 -1.01 -2.40
CA HIS A 813 29.22 -1.11 -1.71
C HIS A 813 28.31 0.08 -2.02
N GLY A 814 28.91 1.27 -2.16
CA GLY A 814 28.25 2.52 -2.54
C GLY A 814 27.72 3.31 -1.34
N ASP A 815 27.21 2.60 -0.33
CA ASP A 815 26.79 3.15 0.96
C ASP A 815 27.30 2.28 2.12
N LEU A 816 28.63 2.10 2.24
CA LEU A 816 29.22 1.35 3.34
C LEU A 816 29.22 2.19 4.63
N HIS A 817 28.44 1.78 5.63
CA HIS A 817 28.43 2.38 6.96
C HIS A 817 28.24 1.31 8.05
N GLY A 818 28.40 1.69 9.32
CA GLY A 818 28.49 0.73 10.45
C GLY A 818 27.25 -0.16 10.68
N GLU A 819 26.10 0.20 10.13
CA GLU A 819 24.84 -0.58 10.17
C GLU A 819 24.59 -1.43 8.90
N ASN A 820 25.47 -1.34 7.90
CA ASN A 820 25.49 -2.19 6.70
C ASN A 820 26.53 -3.32 6.78
N VAL A 821 27.21 -3.46 7.92
CA VAL A 821 28.03 -4.63 8.28
C VAL A 821 27.52 -5.19 9.59
N LEU A 822 27.29 -6.50 9.65
CA LEU A 822 26.97 -7.23 10.87
C LEU A 822 28.20 -7.97 11.40
N ALA A 823 28.40 -7.93 12.70
CA ALA A 823 29.41 -8.66 13.44
C ALA A 823 28.73 -9.71 14.34
N SER A 824 29.15 -10.97 14.23
CA SER A 824 28.52 -12.13 14.88
C SER A 824 29.54 -13.02 15.60
N GLY A 825 29.05 -14.01 16.35
CA GLY A 825 29.88 -15.05 16.95
C GLY A 825 30.31 -14.79 18.41
N PRO A 826 30.91 -15.80 19.07
CA PRO A 826 31.14 -15.80 20.51
C PRO A 826 32.45 -15.13 20.96
N ASP A 827 33.39 -14.85 20.05
CA ASP A 827 34.63 -14.14 20.38
C ASP A 827 34.50 -12.66 20.00
N GLY A 828 34.32 -11.81 21.01
CA GLY A 828 34.22 -10.35 20.83
C GLY A 828 35.47 -9.71 20.21
N ARG A 829 36.64 -10.38 20.21
CA ARG A 829 37.87 -9.91 19.56
C ARG A 829 38.00 -10.36 18.09
N ARG A 830 37.21 -11.33 17.63
CA ARG A 830 37.20 -11.84 16.24
C ARG A 830 35.79 -12.30 15.82
N PRO A 831 34.87 -11.37 15.54
CA PRO A 831 33.53 -11.69 15.06
C PRO A 831 33.55 -12.24 13.62
N ASP A 832 32.62 -13.14 13.30
CA ASP A 832 32.27 -13.43 11.89
C ASP A 832 31.59 -12.19 11.30
N LEU A 833 32.00 -11.75 10.12
CA LEU A 833 31.50 -10.52 9.48
C LEU A 833 30.55 -10.83 8.31
N TYR A 834 29.51 -10.01 8.13
CA TYR A 834 28.56 -10.16 7.03
C TYR A 834 28.17 -8.79 6.45
N VAL A 835 28.28 -8.64 5.14
CA VAL A 835 27.90 -7.42 4.40
C VAL A 835 26.40 -7.46 4.06
N ILE A 836 25.68 -6.36 4.30
CA ILE A 836 24.22 -6.25 4.14
C ILE A 836 23.84 -4.95 3.41
N ASP A 837 22.69 -4.96 2.74
CA ASP A 837 22.12 -3.84 1.97
C ASP A 837 22.89 -3.46 0.70
N PHE A 838 22.69 -4.25 -0.35
CA PHE A 838 23.37 -4.09 -1.64
C PHE A 838 22.69 -3.09 -2.60
N GLU A 839 21.74 -2.28 -2.11
CA GLU A 839 20.93 -1.38 -2.96
C GLU A 839 21.78 -0.39 -3.75
N THR A 840 22.88 0.08 -3.17
CA THR A 840 23.80 1.06 -3.77
C THR A 840 25.04 0.43 -4.41
N THR A 841 25.21 -0.89 -4.44
CA THR A 841 26.45 -1.54 -4.91
C THR A 841 26.64 -1.40 -6.44
N HIS A 842 27.80 -0.90 -6.88
CA HIS A 842 28.12 -0.59 -8.29
C HIS A 842 29.62 -0.66 -8.57
N GLN A 843 30.03 -0.46 -9.83
CA GLN A 843 31.42 -0.08 -10.14
C GLN A 843 31.54 1.45 -10.03
N GLY A 844 32.40 1.94 -9.14
CA GLY A 844 32.58 3.37 -8.86
C GLY A 844 33.93 3.67 -8.22
N HIS A 845 34.17 4.92 -7.84
CA HIS A 845 35.45 5.40 -7.29
C HIS A 845 35.84 4.71 -5.97
N ILE A 846 37.06 4.14 -5.90
CA ILE A 846 37.55 3.34 -4.77
C ILE A 846 37.48 4.05 -3.41
N CYS A 847 37.69 5.36 -3.34
CA CYS A 847 37.65 6.10 -2.06
C CYS A 847 36.25 6.13 -1.41
N LYS A 848 35.19 5.81 -2.16
CA LYS A 848 33.78 6.00 -1.77
C LYS A 848 33.40 5.23 -0.51
N ASP A 849 33.67 3.92 -0.46
CA ASP A 849 33.32 3.09 0.72
C ASP A 849 34.15 3.45 1.96
N PHE A 850 35.43 3.79 1.77
CA PHE A 850 36.32 4.22 2.85
C PHE A 850 35.88 5.56 3.47
N ALA A 851 35.63 6.56 2.62
CA ALA A 851 35.18 7.89 3.08
C ALA A 851 33.78 7.84 3.70
N ARG A 852 32.90 6.99 3.18
CA ARG A 852 31.56 6.77 3.73
C ARG A 852 31.60 6.13 5.11
N LEU A 853 32.43 5.10 5.30
CA LEU A 853 32.59 4.46 6.60
C LEU A 853 33.34 5.35 7.60
N GLU A 854 34.37 6.09 7.20
CA GLU A 854 35.02 7.09 8.06
C GLU A 854 33.99 8.13 8.55
N SER A 855 33.20 8.70 7.63
CA SER A 855 32.14 9.67 7.96
C SER A 855 31.10 9.09 8.91
N ALA A 856 30.70 7.83 8.71
CA ALA A 856 29.77 7.13 9.60
C ALA A 856 30.37 6.83 10.98
N LEU A 857 31.69 6.56 11.07
CA LEU A 857 32.37 6.30 12.33
C LEU A 857 32.46 7.54 13.20
N TRP A 858 32.87 8.68 12.63
CA TRP A 858 32.88 9.99 13.31
C TRP A 858 31.50 10.42 13.81
N SER A 859 30.49 10.26 12.94
CA SER A 859 29.12 10.64 13.25
C SER A 859 28.52 9.63 14.24
N ARG A 860 28.03 8.50 13.74
CA ARG A 860 26.98 7.69 14.37
C ARG A 860 27.47 6.85 15.57
N THR A 861 28.78 6.68 15.74
CA THR A 861 29.31 5.63 16.63
C THR A 861 29.18 5.97 18.10
N PHE A 862 29.34 7.23 18.50
CA PHE A 862 29.18 7.66 19.89
C PHE A 862 28.39 8.98 19.96
N SER A 863 27.86 9.30 21.15
CA SER A 863 27.45 10.66 21.49
C SER A 863 28.60 11.28 22.25
N TRP A 864 29.27 12.25 21.65
CA TRP A 864 30.50 12.85 22.16
C TRP A 864 30.23 13.99 23.14
N ASP A 865 30.98 14.09 24.23
CA ASP A 865 31.02 15.28 25.08
C ASP A 865 31.93 16.39 24.52
N GLN A 866 31.97 17.56 25.16
CA GLN A 866 32.74 18.72 24.68
C GLN A 866 34.26 18.47 24.63
N GLU A 867 34.83 17.64 25.52
CA GLU A 867 36.26 17.35 25.53
C GLU A 867 36.60 16.31 24.45
N GLN A 868 35.81 15.25 24.35
CA GLN A 868 35.89 14.25 23.28
C GLN A 868 35.77 14.90 21.90
N LEU A 869 34.81 15.81 21.71
CA LEU A 869 34.63 16.60 20.48
C LEU A 869 35.87 17.43 20.13
N GLN A 870 36.49 18.09 21.11
CA GLN A 870 37.70 18.87 20.88
C GLN A 870 38.88 17.96 20.49
N GLN A 871 39.02 16.78 21.08
CA GLN A 871 40.03 15.79 20.68
C GLN A 871 39.79 15.29 19.25
N VAL A 872 38.55 14.90 18.91
CA VAL A 872 38.12 14.50 17.56
C VAL A 872 38.48 15.56 16.52
N ARG A 873 38.08 16.83 16.74
CA ARG A 873 38.36 17.92 15.79
C ARG A 873 39.86 18.19 15.64
N THR A 874 40.58 18.28 16.76
CA THR A 874 42.03 18.58 16.76
C THR A 874 42.80 17.53 15.98
N TRP A 875 42.45 16.25 16.14
CA TRP A 875 43.03 15.16 15.37
C TRP A 875 42.62 15.19 13.89
N PHE A 876 41.32 15.37 13.61
CA PHE A 876 40.80 15.39 12.24
C PHE A 876 41.45 16.50 11.41
N VAL A 877 41.39 17.75 11.88
CA VAL A 877 41.99 18.92 11.21
C VAL A 877 43.51 18.78 11.12
N GLY A 878 44.16 18.30 12.18
CA GLY A 878 45.61 18.00 12.18
C GLY A 878 46.00 16.94 11.14
N SER A 879 45.13 15.96 10.89
CA SER A 879 45.33 14.94 9.84
C SER A 879 45.10 15.47 8.42
N LEU A 880 44.23 16.47 8.25
CA LEU A 880 43.95 17.06 6.92
C LEU A 880 44.98 18.10 6.48
N ARG A 881 45.53 18.88 7.43
CA ARG A 881 46.52 19.94 7.18
C ARG A 881 47.97 19.50 7.44
N GLY A 882 48.19 18.29 7.97
CA GLY A 882 49.50 17.76 8.36
C GLY A 882 50.11 16.79 7.34
N THR A 883 51.43 16.60 7.40
CA THR A 883 52.22 15.76 6.45
C THR A 883 52.00 14.23 6.61
N ALA A 884 50.87 13.81 7.17
CA ALA A 884 50.61 12.44 7.60
C ALA A 884 49.12 12.08 7.51
N MET A 885 48.40 12.57 6.49
CA MET A 885 46.96 12.32 6.32
C MET A 885 46.59 10.83 6.28
N TRP A 886 47.49 10.00 5.74
CA TRP A 886 47.31 8.55 5.54
C TRP A 886 47.70 7.69 6.76
N GLU A 887 48.68 8.15 7.55
CA GLU A 887 49.17 7.48 8.77
C GLU A 887 49.25 8.46 9.97
N PRO A 888 48.13 9.11 10.36
CA PRO A 888 48.13 10.09 11.44
C PRO A 888 48.37 9.42 12.80
N ALA A 889 49.28 9.99 13.59
CA ALA A 889 49.58 9.50 14.94
C ALA A 889 48.36 9.64 15.88
N ILE A 890 48.06 8.61 16.65
CA ILE A 890 46.95 8.58 17.61
C ILE A 890 47.48 9.02 18.99
N PRO A 891 46.95 10.09 19.62
CA PRO A 891 47.44 10.57 20.92
C PRO A 891 47.33 9.49 22.00
N GLU A 892 48.36 9.35 22.85
CA GLU A 892 48.38 8.35 23.92
C GLU A 892 47.35 8.65 25.03
N ASP A 893 47.02 9.93 25.19
CA ASP A 893 46.09 10.53 26.13
C ASP A 893 44.65 10.69 25.57
N ALA A 894 44.38 10.25 24.34
CA ALA A 894 43.05 10.28 23.76
C ALA A 894 42.04 9.44 24.57
N ASP A 895 40.85 10.00 24.79
CA ASP A 895 39.73 9.36 25.48
C ASP A 895 39.42 7.95 24.90
N PRO A 896 39.06 6.94 25.72
CA PRO A 896 38.86 5.58 25.24
C PRO A 896 37.86 5.43 24.08
N ASP A 897 36.77 6.18 24.04
CA ASP A 897 35.75 6.07 23.00
C ASP A 897 36.23 6.78 21.71
N VAL A 898 36.84 7.96 21.85
CA VAL A 898 37.52 8.67 20.75
C VAL A 898 38.60 7.78 20.14
N ARG A 899 39.48 7.21 20.98
CA ARG A 899 40.62 6.36 20.59
C ARG A 899 40.19 5.14 19.79
N ARG A 900 39.02 4.54 20.06
CA ARG A 900 38.50 3.44 19.22
C ARG A 900 38.20 3.90 17.80
N VAL A 901 37.55 5.05 17.64
CA VAL A 901 37.25 5.63 16.32
C VAL A 901 38.55 6.01 15.60
N LEU A 902 39.53 6.62 16.29
CA LEU A 902 40.85 6.92 15.72
C LEU A 902 41.58 5.65 15.22
N LEU A 903 41.55 4.55 15.99
CA LEU A 903 42.17 3.28 15.62
C LEU A 903 41.56 2.68 14.35
N CYS A 904 40.23 2.71 14.21
CA CYS A 904 39.54 2.28 13.01
C CYS A 904 39.92 3.14 11.80
N ILE A 905 39.88 4.46 11.95
CA ILE A 905 40.08 5.40 10.83
C ILE A 905 41.52 5.43 10.33
N ALA A 906 42.51 5.42 11.24
CA ALA A 906 43.91 5.27 10.84
C ALA A 906 44.15 3.99 10.03
N LYS A 907 43.47 2.88 10.40
CA LYS A 907 43.54 1.62 9.64
C LYS A 907 42.81 1.70 8.29
N LEU A 908 41.65 2.35 8.21
CA LEU A 908 40.94 2.60 6.94
C LEU A 908 41.82 3.37 5.95
N ARG A 909 42.41 4.49 6.39
CA ARG A 909 43.26 5.33 5.54
C ARG A 909 44.56 4.61 5.13
N ALA A 910 45.18 3.84 6.03
CA ALA A 910 46.35 3.03 5.71
C ALA A 910 46.04 1.90 4.69
N ILE A 911 44.87 1.24 4.79
CA ILE A 911 44.42 0.24 3.80
C ILE A 911 44.18 0.89 2.44
N LEU A 912 43.47 2.02 2.40
CA LEU A 912 43.25 2.76 1.15
C LEU A 912 44.59 3.20 0.53
N LYS A 913 45.52 3.73 1.34
CA LYS A 913 46.86 4.08 0.85
C LYS A 913 47.61 2.86 0.29
N GLY A 914 47.46 1.69 0.92
CA GLY A 914 47.98 0.41 0.44
C GLY A 914 47.37 -0.10 -0.87
N CYS A 915 46.23 0.44 -1.30
CA CYS A 915 45.62 0.15 -2.60
C CYS A 915 46.20 1.00 -3.75
N GLU A 916 47.14 1.92 -3.48
CA GLU A 916 47.70 2.80 -4.51
C GLU A 916 48.59 2.05 -5.51
N GLN A 917 48.67 2.57 -6.73
CA GLN A 917 49.48 1.97 -7.78
C GLN A 917 50.73 2.82 -8.03
N LYS A 918 51.87 2.18 -8.33
CA LYS A 918 53.19 2.84 -8.40
C LYS A 918 53.28 4.09 -9.30
N ASN A 919 52.42 4.21 -10.32
CA ASN A 919 52.38 5.35 -11.24
C ASN A 919 51.20 6.31 -10.98
N TRP A 920 50.33 5.96 -10.03
CA TRP A 920 49.06 6.61 -9.68
C TRP A 920 48.87 6.53 -8.14
N PRO A 921 49.66 7.30 -7.38
CA PRO A 921 49.47 7.42 -5.94
C PRO A 921 48.18 8.20 -5.65
N PHE A 922 47.47 7.87 -4.56
CA PHE A 922 46.29 8.63 -4.16
C PHE A 922 46.67 10.04 -3.71
N GLY A 923 45.96 11.03 -4.25
CA GLY A 923 46.08 12.43 -3.83
C GLY A 923 45.32 12.70 -2.54
N GLU A 924 45.84 13.58 -1.68
CA GLU A 924 45.16 13.99 -0.44
C GLU A 924 43.82 14.67 -0.77
N ALA A 925 43.80 15.52 -1.79
CA ALA A 925 42.59 16.14 -2.33
C ALA A 925 41.55 15.11 -2.85
N GLU A 926 41.97 13.99 -3.43
CA GLU A 926 41.09 12.95 -3.97
C GLU A 926 40.26 12.28 -2.87
N TYR A 927 40.86 12.06 -1.69
CA TYR A 927 40.14 11.58 -0.50
C TYR A 927 39.41 12.71 0.24
N GLN A 928 39.91 13.95 0.25
CA GLN A 928 39.20 15.11 0.80
C GLN A 928 37.88 15.36 0.06
N TRP A 929 37.85 15.30 -1.27
CA TRP A 929 36.60 15.35 -2.04
C TRP A 929 35.65 14.20 -1.70
N ALA A 930 36.18 12.98 -1.51
CA ALA A 930 35.37 11.83 -1.08
C ALA A 930 34.79 12.00 0.33
N LEU A 931 35.54 12.57 1.27
CA LEU A 931 35.08 12.90 2.63
C LEU A 931 34.01 14.00 2.61
N LEU A 932 34.24 15.12 1.92
CA LEU A 932 33.27 16.21 1.79
C LEU A 932 31.92 15.70 1.26
N ALA A 933 31.95 14.89 0.20
CA ALA A 933 30.77 14.28 -0.40
C ALA A 933 30.11 13.17 0.46
N SER A 934 30.83 12.63 1.46
CA SER A 934 30.32 11.58 2.35
C SER A 934 29.77 12.12 3.67
N LEU A 935 30.37 13.19 4.20
CA LEU A 935 29.98 13.89 5.44
C LEU A 935 28.70 14.71 5.27
N LEU A 936 28.55 15.43 4.16
CA LEU A 936 27.39 16.27 3.91
C LEU A 936 26.05 15.50 3.98
N PRO A 937 25.87 14.34 3.31
CA PRO A 937 24.64 13.56 3.46
C PRO A 937 24.37 13.02 4.87
N PHE A 938 25.34 13.00 5.80
CA PHE A 938 25.08 12.71 7.22
C PHE A 938 24.61 13.95 8.01
N ALA A 939 25.04 15.15 7.62
CA ALA A 939 24.69 16.41 8.29
C ALA A 939 23.19 16.79 8.26
N ARG A 940 22.41 16.10 7.42
CA ARG A 940 20.95 16.29 7.27
C ARG A 940 20.10 15.29 8.06
N TYR A 941 20.69 14.22 8.61
CA TYR A 941 19.94 13.17 9.30
C TYR A 941 19.72 13.53 10.79
N ARG A 942 18.59 13.08 11.34
CA ARG A 942 18.22 13.31 12.76
C ARG A 942 18.54 12.12 13.68
N ASP A 943 19.36 11.20 13.21
CA ASP A 943 19.66 9.90 13.83
C ASP A 943 20.58 9.97 15.06
N HIS A 944 21.05 11.17 15.42
CA HIS A 944 21.71 11.43 16.69
C HIS A 944 20.71 11.74 17.82
N GLU A 945 20.79 10.94 18.89
CA GLU A 945 20.06 11.13 20.15
C GLU A 945 20.42 12.47 20.81
N ASP A 946 21.69 12.87 20.76
CA ASP A 946 22.19 14.16 21.23
C ASP A 946 22.13 15.24 20.13
N GLN A 947 21.54 16.38 20.46
CA GLN A 947 21.42 17.53 19.56
C GLN A 947 22.76 18.18 19.23
N VAL A 948 23.73 18.22 20.17
CA VAL A 948 25.05 18.82 19.93
C VAL A 948 25.78 18.11 18.80
N ASN A 949 25.66 16.78 18.78
CA ASN A 949 26.37 15.90 17.86
C ASN A 949 25.78 15.88 16.44
N ARG A 950 24.54 16.34 16.23
CA ARG A 950 23.90 16.47 14.90
C ARG A 950 24.67 17.40 13.96
N HIS A 951 25.38 18.39 14.50
CA HIS A 951 26.13 19.36 13.72
C HIS A 951 27.57 18.90 13.38
N LEU A 952 28.09 17.86 14.03
CA LEU A 952 29.45 17.37 13.82
C LEU A 952 29.75 17.05 12.33
N PRO A 953 28.90 16.35 11.56
CA PRO A 953 29.21 16.03 10.17
C PRO A 953 29.29 17.28 9.28
N PHE A 954 28.49 18.32 9.59
CA PHE A 954 28.54 19.61 8.89
C PHE A 954 29.83 20.37 9.17
N LEU A 955 30.28 20.35 10.43
CA LEU A 955 31.46 21.08 10.90
C LEU A 955 32.76 20.40 10.44
N LEU A 956 32.79 19.06 10.37
CA LEU A 956 33.87 18.31 9.72
C LEU A 956 33.86 18.53 8.19
N ALA A 957 32.68 18.58 7.55
CA ALA A 957 32.58 18.90 6.13
C ALA A 957 33.10 20.32 5.83
N ALA A 958 32.83 21.29 6.71
CA ALA A 958 33.37 22.64 6.63
C ALA A 958 34.89 22.65 6.76
N ASP A 959 35.46 21.96 7.76
CA ASP A 959 36.91 21.83 7.93
C ASP A 959 37.59 21.18 6.68
N VAL A 960 36.93 20.23 6.00
CA VAL A 960 37.42 19.66 4.72
C VAL A 960 37.31 20.66 3.57
N ALA A 961 36.19 21.38 3.45
CA ALA A 961 35.99 22.39 2.41
C ALA A 961 37.01 23.53 2.53
N ASP A 962 37.38 23.90 3.76
CA ASP A 962 38.38 24.90 4.08
C ASP A 962 39.76 24.51 3.58
N VAL A 963 40.19 23.26 3.85
CA VAL A 963 41.48 22.73 3.38
C VAL A 963 41.55 22.64 1.85
N LEU A 964 40.45 22.26 1.19
CA LEU A 964 40.38 22.26 -0.28
C LEU A 964 40.53 23.67 -0.87
N VAL A 965 39.92 24.69 -0.25
CA VAL A 965 40.08 26.09 -0.66
C VAL A 965 41.47 26.64 -0.33
N GLU A 966 42.04 26.34 0.83
CA GLU A 966 43.42 26.71 1.21
C GLU A 966 44.45 26.16 0.21
N HIS A 967 44.32 24.88 -0.16
CA HIS A 967 45.19 24.26 -1.17
C HIS A 967 45.06 24.96 -2.54
N ALA A 968 43.84 25.28 -2.96
CA ALA A 968 43.60 25.95 -4.23
C ALA A 968 44.06 27.42 -4.23
N GLU A 969 43.86 28.19 -3.14
CA GLU A 969 44.26 29.60 -3.07
C GLU A 969 45.76 29.79 -2.82
N GLY A 970 46.36 29.00 -1.92
CA GLY A 970 47.75 29.14 -1.47
C GLY A 970 48.80 28.99 -2.59
N THR A 971 48.47 28.26 -3.66
CA THR A 971 49.31 28.18 -4.87
C THR A 971 49.43 29.51 -5.63
N GLY A 972 48.49 30.44 -5.45
CA GLY A 972 48.44 31.73 -6.15
C GLY A 972 49.43 32.77 -5.64
N ALA A 973 50.05 32.56 -4.48
CA ALA A 973 51.03 33.48 -3.89
C ALA A 973 52.48 33.26 -4.39
N GLY A 974 52.69 32.40 -5.40
CA GLY A 974 54.00 31.82 -5.73
C GLY A 974 54.43 31.86 -7.21
N HIS A 975 53.88 32.77 -8.03
CA HIS A 975 54.29 32.97 -9.43
C HIS A 975 54.47 34.45 -9.81
#